data_AF-A0A1M6M9P5-F1
#
_entry.id   AF-A0A1M6M9P5-F1
#
_cell.length_a   1.000
_cell.length_b   1.000
_cell.length_c   1.000
_cell.angle_alpha   90.00
_cell.angle_beta   90.00
_cell.angle_gamma   90.00
#
_symmetry.space_group_name_H-M   'P 1'
#
loop_
_entity.id
_entity.type
_entity.pdbx_description
1 polymer ?
#
loop_
_entity_poly.entity_id
_entity_poly.type
_entity_poly.pdbx_seq_one_letter_code
_entity_poly.pdbx_strand_id
1 'polypeptide(L)'
;MSDFRAELLAAFAAEHREHLAAIRDALGAEDGSGAVTLEAAALREVFRRAHSLKGAARAVDLPGLEALAHAVEALLAGEMDVAGGGAAHLPAPRLALLHRGLDAIEAQAAAMASGEPPPPVEAVLAALAGAPAPEAPREAPGEAPSETLGEAPREAQDDPAGSAAPPAPAAPSAPHPAAPLAEGYLRVEAGRVERLSAAMYGVKALIQRQDSTAAGLRGVEAELRALRRGWEGLRAILPADASIAPRLRGFEAALGEVTRRVAGLSRQTRADEAALERAAGNLREEVEAIALVPAATVLGPLAAAAREMAREAGREVTIRTEGLEAQAERRVLQALKDPVLHLLRNALGHGAPRDGRRAEIGLRLAANDGGLTVTVWDNGPGPDLPAIEAQAVRQGLVAPRPPGGAPPPPEQLLGLVFEPGFSTAEAVDHLSGRGMGLSVVAEAAVALHGGAVLRPRPAGGAEVVIALPPSTGRRAVLLLEAGGQVFGLPGGHGLVSVGPMLRLDRAALTTAEGRPVARLRLGGAEALVPVVSLAALLGRSEETVEGHIPAVLLARGGARLALAVSALCDARSLVVTEVDAPGVDAALVSGAALLEGDAVALVLRPDGILDRGLREALRPAATAPPPAPERRQRHVLVVDDSITTRTLERSILEAGGYRVTLAVDGVEALNSLREPGVSVDLVLADVEMPRMDGFGLLEAIRADPALSGLPVILMTSRDSPGDVQRGMELGASAYLTKQGFDQQALLAAIGQLI
;
A
#
# COMPACT_ATOMS: atom_id res chain seq x y z
N MET A 1 -8.42 26.07 21.08
CA MET A 1 -9.77 25.48 21.25
C MET A 1 -10.65 25.60 19.99
N SER A 2 -10.35 26.47 19.01
CA SER A 2 -11.10 26.57 17.76
C SER A 2 -10.88 25.39 16.80
N ASP A 3 -9.66 24.84 16.74
CA ASP A 3 -9.33 23.75 15.80
C ASP A 3 -10.05 22.44 16.11
N PHE A 4 -10.15 22.07 17.39
CA PHE A 4 -10.83 20.83 17.80
C PHE A 4 -12.33 20.84 17.46
N ARG A 5 -13.00 22.00 17.56
CA ARG A 5 -14.42 22.13 17.18
C ARG A 5 -14.59 22.05 15.67
N ALA A 6 -13.66 22.61 14.89
CA ALA A 6 -13.68 22.54 13.43
C ALA A 6 -13.45 21.10 12.93
N GLU A 7 -12.54 20.35 13.56
CA GLU A 7 -12.30 18.93 13.26
C GLU A 7 -13.52 18.06 13.61
N LEU A 8 -14.15 18.28 14.77
CA LEU A 8 -15.38 17.58 15.15
C LEU A 8 -16.54 17.86 14.17
N LEU A 9 -16.68 19.10 13.72
CA LEU A 9 -17.69 19.47 12.72
C LEU A 9 -17.40 18.86 11.33
N ALA A 10 -16.13 18.76 10.94
CA ALA A 10 -15.73 18.12 9.68
C ALA A 10 -15.98 16.60 9.72
N ALA A 11 -15.69 15.94 10.84
CA ALA A 11 -16.00 14.53 11.05
C ALA A 11 -17.51 14.27 11.01
N PHE A 12 -18.29 15.10 11.72
CA PHE A 12 -19.75 15.06 11.69
C PHE A 12 -20.33 15.26 10.28
N ALA A 13 -19.75 16.14 9.46
CA ALA A 13 -20.20 16.40 8.09
C ALA A 13 -19.99 15.22 7.12
N ALA A 14 -19.05 14.33 7.42
CA ALA A 14 -18.88 13.08 6.70
C ALA A 14 -19.88 12.02 7.18
N GLU A 15 -19.99 11.86 8.50
CA GLU A 15 -20.84 10.85 9.16
C GLU A 15 -22.33 11.07 8.89
N HIS A 16 -22.82 12.32 8.93
CA HIS A 16 -24.24 12.59 8.69
C HIS A 16 -24.70 12.21 7.28
N ARG A 17 -23.81 12.32 6.28
CA ARG A 17 -24.15 12.10 4.86
C ARG A 17 -24.33 10.62 4.60
N GLU A 18 -23.48 9.81 5.24
CA GLU A 18 -23.59 8.36 5.23
C GLU A 18 -24.92 7.90 5.85
N HIS A 19 -25.26 8.41 7.05
CA HIS A 19 -26.51 8.03 7.72
C HIS A 19 -27.76 8.45 6.94
N LEU A 20 -27.80 9.67 6.39
CA LEU A 20 -28.92 10.14 5.57
C LEU A 20 -29.09 9.33 4.29
N ALA A 21 -27.99 9.03 3.58
CA ALA A 21 -28.03 8.21 2.37
C ALA A 21 -28.56 6.80 2.66
N ALA A 22 -28.05 6.15 3.71
CA ALA A 22 -28.49 4.81 4.10
C ALA A 22 -29.98 4.76 4.48
N ILE A 23 -30.49 5.79 5.18
CA ILE A 23 -31.92 5.89 5.51
C ILE A 23 -32.75 6.09 4.24
N ARG A 24 -32.34 6.98 3.33
CA ARG A 24 -33.06 7.24 2.07
C ARG A 24 -33.08 6.02 1.16
N ASP A 25 -31.98 5.28 1.06
CA ASP A 25 -31.91 4.06 0.24
C ASP A 25 -32.88 3.00 0.75
N ALA A 26 -32.99 2.84 2.07
CA ALA A 26 -33.96 1.92 2.66
C ALA A 26 -35.41 2.38 2.44
N LEU A 27 -35.67 3.69 2.50
CA LEU A 27 -36.98 4.29 2.25
C LEU A 27 -37.33 4.44 0.76
N GLY A 28 -36.39 4.25 -0.16
CA GLY A 28 -36.57 4.48 -1.60
C GLY A 28 -37.09 3.28 -2.40
N ALA A 29 -37.25 2.12 -1.77
CA ALA A 29 -37.84 0.94 -2.39
C ALA A 29 -39.39 1.06 -2.42
N GLU A 30 -39.90 2.01 -3.21
CA GLU A 30 -41.34 2.25 -3.33
C GLU A 30 -42.03 1.12 -4.12
N ASP A 31 -43.03 0.51 -3.49
CA ASP A 31 -44.00 -0.32 -4.18
C ASP A 31 -44.89 0.68 -4.93
N GLY A 32 -44.99 0.65 -6.27
CA GLY A 32 -45.51 1.71 -7.17
C GLY A 32 -46.87 2.39 -6.88
N SER A 33 -47.46 2.10 -5.72
CA SER A 33 -48.43 2.87 -4.92
C SER A 33 -47.86 4.06 -4.11
N GLY A 34 -46.54 4.24 -4.02
CA GLY A 34 -45.89 5.29 -3.19
C GLY A 34 -45.82 4.97 -1.70
N ALA A 35 -46.08 3.72 -1.31
CA ALA A 35 -45.86 3.17 0.02
C ALA A 35 -44.64 2.24 0.02
N VAL A 36 -44.01 2.05 1.18
CA VAL A 36 -42.81 1.23 1.33
C VAL A 36 -43.03 0.20 2.41
N THR A 37 -42.77 -1.07 2.09
CA THR A 37 -42.80 -2.14 3.07
C THR A 37 -41.37 -2.47 3.52
N LEU A 38 -41.04 -2.13 4.76
CA LEU A 38 -39.73 -2.40 5.34
C LEU A 38 -39.74 -3.69 6.13
N GLU A 39 -38.87 -4.64 5.76
CA GLU A 39 -38.59 -5.81 6.59
C GLU A 39 -38.10 -5.41 7.98
N ALA A 40 -38.37 -6.24 8.99
CA ALA A 40 -38.05 -5.94 10.38
C ALA A 40 -36.57 -5.59 10.62
N ALA A 41 -35.66 -6.22 9.85
CA ALA A 41 -34.23 -5.94 9.91
C ALA A 41 -33.88 -4.57 9.30
N ALA A 42 -34.50 -4.20 8.18
CA ALA A 42 -34.29 -2.92 7.52
C ALA A 42 -34.83 -1.76 8.36
N LEU A 43 -36.02 -1.93 8.96
CA LEU A 43 -36.59 -0.92 9.85
C LEU A 43 -35.73 -0.69 11.09
N ARG A 44 -35.21 -1.75 11.71
CA ARG A 44 -34.26 -1.63 12.84
C ARG A 44 -32.98 -0.91 12.44
N GLU A 45 -32.48 -1.15 11.23
CA GLU A 45 -31.29 -0.47 10.72
C GLU A 45 -31.55 1.02 10.50
N VAL A 46 -32.66 1.37 9.85
CA VAL A 46 -33.08 2.77 9.64
C VAL A 46 -33.25 3.51 10.96
N PHE A 47 -33.90 2.88 11.94
CA PHE A 47 -34.03 3.41 13.30
C PHE A 47 -32.67 3.63 13.98
N ARG A 48 -31.76 2.65 13.89
CA ARG A 48 -30.41 2.75 14.46
C ARG A 48 -29.62 3.91 13.85
N ARG A 49 -29.71 4.12 12.54
CA ARG A 49 -29.03 5.23 11.84
C ARG A 49 -29.59 6.59 12.24
N ALA A 50 -30.92 6.71 12.41
CA ALA A 50 -31.54 7.93 12.95
C ALA A 50 -31.09 8.20 14.40
N HIS A 51 -30.98 7.17 15.23
CA HIS A 51 -30.48 7.26 16.60
C HIS A 51 -29.02 7.71 16.66
N SER A 52 -28.15 7.15 15.81
CA SER A 52 -26.75 7.58 15.68
C SER A 52 -26.64 9.04 15.25
N LEU A 53 -27.47 9.48 14.30
CA LEU A 53 -27.50 10.86 13.82
C LEU A 53 -27.86 11.85 14.94
N LYS A 54 -28.82 11.50 15.80
CA LYS A 54 -29.16 12.27 17.01
C LYS A 54 -27.97 12.35 17.98
N GLY A 55 -27.30 11.22 18.23
CA GLY A 55 -26.13 11.18 19.12
C GLY A 55 -24.96 12.03 18.61
N ALA A 56 -24.69 11.94 17.31
CA ALA A 56 -23.66 12.73 16.65
C ALA A 56 -23.97 14.24 16.69
N ALA A 57 -25.23 14.64 16.42
CA ALA A 57 -25.68 16.02 16.50
C ALA A 57 -25.50 16.64 17.90
N ARG A 58 -25.78 15.85 18.94
CA ARG A 58 -25.59 16.25 20.34
C ARG A 58 -24.12 16.43 20.71
N ALA A 59 -23.24 15.58 20.17
CA ALA A 59 -21.80 15.65 20.43
C ALA A 59 -21.15 16.93 19.88
N VAL A 60 -21.73 17.52 18.83
CA VAL A 60 -21.27 18.77 18.20
C VAL A 60 -22.11 20.01 18.55
N ASP A 61 -23.02 19.89 19.52
CA ASP A 61 -23.86 20.98 20.07
C ASP A 61 -24.77 21.65 19.02
N LEU A 62 -25.52 20.84 18.28
CA LEU A 62 -26.44 21.28 17.21
C LEU A 62 -27.91 20.98 17.56
N PRO A 63 -28.56 21.87 18.34
CA PRO A 63 -29.89 21.59 18.91
C PRO A 63 -30.99 21.44 17.85
N GLY A 64 -30.93 22.18 16.74
CA GLY A 64 -31.91 22.08 15.66
C GLY A 64 -31.85 20.73 14.92
N LEU A 65 -30.63 20.22 14.69
CA LEU A 65 -30.40 18.95 14.03
C LEU A 65 -30.71 17.77 14.97
N GLU A 66 -30.33 17.89 16.24
CA GLU A 66 -30.69 16.92 17.29
C GLU A 66 -32.21 16.77 17.41
N ALA A 67 -32.96 17.88 17.43
CA ALA A 67 -34.42 17.86 17.53
C ALA A 67 -35.09 17.19 16.31
N LEU A 68 -34.60 17.45 15.09
CA LEU A 68 -35.12 16.84 13.88
C LEU A 68 -34.80 15.33 13.82
N ALA A 69 -33.57 14.94 14.16
CA ALA A 69 -33.16 13.53 14.21
C ALA A 69 -33.98 12.76 15.25
N HIS A 70 -34.24 13.37 16.42
CA HIS A 70 -35.13 12.81 17.44
C HIS A 70 -36.55 12.62 16.90
N ALA A 71 -37.12 13.61 16.22
CA ALA A 71 -38.49 13.52 15.70
C ALA A 71 -38.64 12.42 14.63
N VAL A 72 -37.64 12.27 13.75
CA VAL A 72 -37.57 11.17 12.77
C VAL A 72 -37.45 9.81 13.48
N GLU A 73 -36.57 9.70 14.47
CA GLU A 73 -36.41 8.48 15.28
C GLU A 73 -37.71 8.10 16.00
N ALA A 74 -38.40 9.06 16.61
CA ALA A 74 -39.66 8.82 17.30
C ALA A 74 -40.77 8.32 16.36
N LEU A 75 -40.83 8.85 15.13
CA LEU A 75 -41.79 8.40 14.13
C LEU A 75 -41.51 6.96 13.69
N LEU A 76 -40.24 6.59 13.52
CA LEU A 76 -39.79 5.22 13.21
C LEU A 76 -40.02 4.25 14.37
N ALA A 77 -39.85 4.69 15.62
CA ALA A 77 -40.13 3.87 16.80
C ALA A 77 -41.60 3.42 16.84
N GLY A 78 -42.53 4.34 16.56
CA GLY A 78 -43.96 4.02 16.52
C GLY A 78 -44.31 2.99 15.44
N GLU A 79 -43.58 2.97 14.32
CA GLU A 79 -43.75 1.98 13.25
C GLU A 79 -43.17 0.62 13.66
N MET A 80 -42.05 0.61 14.40
CA MET A 80 -41.47 -0.61 14.98
C MET A 80 -42.41 -1.26 16.00
N ASP A 81 -43.08 -0.45 16.82
CA ASP A 81 -44.03 -0.92 17.82
C ASP A 81 -45.26 -1.57 17.17
N VAL A 82 -45.78 -0.99 16.08
CA VAL A 82 -46.92 -1.56 15.34
C VAL A 82 -46.53 -2.80 14.56
N ALA A 83 -45.33 -2.83 13.98
CA ALA A 83 -44.87 -3.99 13.24
C ALA A 83 -44.63 -5.22 14.12
N GLY A 84 -44.43 -5.05 15.44
CA GLY A 84 -44.34 -6.16 16.40
C GLY A 84 -43.21 -7.16 16.10
N GLY A 85 -42.15 -6.72 15.40
CA GLY A 85 -41.05 -7.57 14.95
C GLY A 85 -41.21 -8.17 13.54
N GLY A 86 -42.34 -7.91 12.87
CA GLY A 86 -42.58 -8.19 11.45
C GLY A 86 -42.21 -7.02 10.53
N ALA A 87 -42.60 -7.11 9.25
CA ALA A 87 -42.41 -6.03 8.30
C ALA A 87 -43.38 -4.86 8.59
N ALA A 88 -42.89 -3.62 8.51
CA ALA A 88 -43.69 -2.42 8.66
C ALA A 88 -44.11 -1.87 7.30
N HIS A 89 -45.40 -1.56 7.17
CA HIS A 89 -45.93 -0.93 5.97
C HIS A 89 -46.06 0.57 6.19
N LEU A 90 -45.19 1.36 5.55
CA LEU A 90 -45.18 2.81 5.63
C LEU A 90 -46.03 3.40 4.49
N PRO A 91 -47.23 3.96 4.78
CA PRO A 91 -48.06 4.56 3.74
C PRO A 91 -47.44 5.87 3.23
N ALA A 92 -47.77 6.27 2.00
CA ALA A 92 -47.22 7.46 1.34
C ALA A 92 -47.19 8.75 2.21
N PRO A 93 -48.22 9.09 3.02
CA PRO A 93 -48.16 10.27 3.89
C PRO A 93 -47.10 10.17 5.00
N ARG A 94 -46.86 8.97 5.54
CA ARG A 94 -45.82 8.70 6.54
C ARG A 94 -44.43 8.80 5.91
N LEU A 95 -44.26 8.22 4.73
CA LEU A 95 -43.01 8.28 3.97
C LEU A 95 -42.65 9.74 3.60
N ALA A 96 -43.63 10.53 3.15
CA ALA A 96 -43.44 11.94 2.84
C ALA A 96 -43.01 12.77 4.07
N LEU A 97 -43.52 12.45 5.26
CA LEU A 97 -43.09 13.09 6.50
C LEU A 97 -41.64 12.73 6.87
N LEU A 98 -41.26 11.45 6.71
CA LEU A 98 -39.87 11.01 6.91
C LEU A 98 -38.91 11.73 5.96
N HIS A 99 -39.20 11.77 4.66
CA HIS A 99 -38.38 12.50 3.70
C HIS A 99 -38.27 13.99 4.04
N ARG A 100 -39.38 14.63 4.41
CA ARG A 100 -39.38 16.03 4.85
C ARG A 100 -38.49 16.27 6.08
N GLY A 101 -38.46 15.31 7.02
CA GLY A 101 -37.55 15.35 8.17
C GLY A 101 -36.08 15.23 7.77
N LEU A 102 -35.76 14.30 6.88
CA LEU A 102 -34.39 14.09 6.37
C LEU A 102 -33.88 15.28 5.56
N ASP A 103 -34.74 15.88 4.72
CA ASP A 103 -34.41 17.07 3.95
C ASP A 103 -34.14 18.27 4.86
N ALA A 104 -34.91 18.40 5.95
CA ALA A 104 -34.66 19.44 6.95
C ALA A 104 -33.33 19.25 7.69
N ILE A 105 -32.94 18.00 7.99
CA ILE A 105 -31.64 17.69 8.59
C ILE A 105 -30.50 18.05 7.63
N GLU A 106 -30.64 17.72 6.34
CA GLU A 106 -29.65 18.07 5.32
C GLU A 106 -29.54 19.59 5.13
N ALA A 107 -30.67 20.31 5.16
CA ALA A 107 -30.69 21.77 5.07
C ALA A 107 -30.03 22.45 6.29
N GLN A 108 -30.24 21.93 7.50
CA GLN A 108 -29.52 22.37 8.71
C GLN A 108 -28.01 22.20 8.54
N ALA A 109 -27.58 21.01 8.11
CA ALA A 109 -26.17 20.69 7.93
C ALA A 109 -25.50 21.52 6.83
N ALA A 110 -26.20 21.77 5.72
CA ALA A 110 -25.71 22.59 4.62
C ALA A 110 -25.50 24.05 5.06
N ALA A 111 -26.45 24.64 5.79
CA ALA A 111 -26.33 26.00 6.32
C ALA A 111 -25.10 26.17 7.22
N MET A 112 -24.77 25.13 8.01
CA MET A 112 -23.57 25.15 8.83
C MET A 112 -22.28 25.11 8.01
N ALA A 113 -22.23 24.29 6.96
CA ALA A 113 -21.07 24.18 6.09
C ALA A 113 -20.83 25.47 5.29
N SER A 114 -21.88 26.20 4.92
CA SER A 114 -21.80 27.48 4.23
C SER A 114 -21.65 28.69 5.15
N GLY A 115 -21.85 28.52 6.47
CA GLY A 115 -21.85 29.61 7.45
C GLY A 115 -23.11 30.50 7.39
N GLU A 116 -24.17 30.03 6.75
CA GLU A 116 -25.46 30.70 6.66
C GLU A 116 -26.34 30.42 7.90
N PRO A 117 -27.29 31.30 8.24
CA PRO A 117 -28.23 31.03 9.33
C PRO A 117 -29.07 29.79 9.01
N PRO A 118 -29.20 28.82 9.93
CA PRO A 118 -29.96 27.60 9.69
C PRO A 118 -31.45 27.91 9.46
N PRO A 119 -32.13 27.16 8.58
CA PRO A 119 -33.55 27.35 8.34
C PRO A 119 -34.38 27.07 9.61
N PRO A 120 -35.56 27.67 9.77
CA PRO A 120 -36.45 27.38 10.90
C PRO A 120 -36.95 25.93 10.85
N VAL A 121 -36.90 25.22 11.98
CA VAL A 121 -37.24 23.79 12.09
C VAL A 121 -38.63 23.54 12.67
N GLU A 122 -39.26 24.55 13.25
CA GLU A 122 -40.50 24.45 14.05
C GLU A 122 -41.66 23.88 13.24
N ALA A 123 -41.79 24.28 11.97
CA ALA A 123 -42.85 23.80 11.09
C ALA A 123 -42.70 22.32 10.70
N VAL A 124 -41.45 21.84 10.59
CA VAL A 124 -41.15 20.43 10.27
C VAL A 124 -41.32 19.57 11.52
N LEU A 125 -40.83 20.04 12.67
CA LEU A 125 -41.02 19.36 13.95
C LEU A 125 -42.51 19.24 14.31
N ALA A 126 -43.32 20.28 14.09
CA ALA A 126 -44.76 20.22 14.30
C ALA A 126 -45.45 19.21 13.37
N ALA A 127 -45.01 19.10 12.10
CA ALA A 127 -45.54 18.14 11.15
C ALA A 127 -45.18 16.68 11.51
N LEU A 128 -43.95 16.44 11.99
CA LEU A 128 -43.50 15.13 12.46
C LEU A 128 -44.20 14.71 13.75
N ALA A 129 -44.39 15.63 14.70
CA ALA A 129 -45.08 15.37 15.96
C ALA A 129 -46.60 15.21 15.80
N GLY A 130 -47.20 15.88 14.82
CA GLY A 130 -48.63 15.82 14.51
C GLY A 130 -49.05 14.63 13.64
N ALA A 131 -48.15 13.70 13.34
CA ALA A 131 -48.44 12.53 12.51
C ALA A 131 -49.50 11.64 13.18
N PRO A 132 -50.59 11.25 12.46
CA PRO A 132 -51.62 10.38 13.03
C PRO A 132 -51.04 9.00 13.41
N ALA A 133 -51.60 8.38 14.45
CA ALA A 133 -51.18 7.07 14.92
C ALA A 133 -51.30 6.00 13.80
N PRO A 134 -50.37 5.03 13.73
CA PRO A 134 -50.36 4.01 12.67
C PRO A 134 -51.65 3.15 12.70
N GLU A 135 -52.31 3.00 11.54
CA GLU A 135 -53.49 2.13 11.38
C GLU A 135 -53.06 0.68 11.13
N ALA A 136 -53.63 -0.27 11.87
CA ALA A 136 -53.39 -1.70 11.66
C ALA A 136 -53.94 -2.18 10.31
N PRO A 137 -53.24 -3.08 9.58
CA PRO A 137 -53.67 -3.54 8.26
C PRO A 137 -55.07 -4.20 8.29
N ARG A 138 -55.99 -3.69 7.46
CA ARG A 138 -57.28 -4.35 7.15
C ARG A 138 -57.06 -5.41 6.07
N GLU A 139 -57.35 -6.68 6.37
CA GLU A 139 -57.41 -7.75 5.38
C GLU A 139 -58.57 -7.51 4.39
N ALA A 140 -58.27 -7.60 3.10
CA ALA A 140 -59.25 -7.60 2.01
C ALA A 140 -59.25 -8.97 1.29
N PRO A 141 -60.40 -9.40 0.71
CA PRO A 141 -60.80 -10.81 0.65
C PRO A 141 -60.20 -11.60 -0.51
N GLY A 142 -59.88 -12.87 -0.25
CA GLY A 142 -59.35 -13.84 -1.21
C GLY A 142 -60.37 -14.34 -2.22
N GLU A 143 -59.93 -14.45 -3.47
CA GLU A 143 -60.63 -15.12 -4.57
C GLU A 143 -60.31 -16.63 -4.56
N ALA A 144 -61.36 -17.43 -4.74
CA ALA A 144 -61.42 -18.86 -4.42
C ALA A 144 -60.64 -19.79 -5.38
N PRO A 145 -60.20 -20.98 -4.91
CA PRO A 145 -59.69 -22.06 -5.77
C PRO A 145 -60.81 -23.03 -6.19
N SER A 146 -60.81 -23.45 -7.45
CA SER A 146 -61.68 -24.53 -7.94
C SER A 146 -60.95 -25.88 -7.89
N GLU A 147 -61.60 -26.78 -7.17
CA GLU A 147 -61.48 -28.22 -6.99
C GLU A 147 -60.84 -29.04 -8.14
N THR A 148 -60.14 -30.11 -7.78
CA THR A 148 -60.71 -31.46 -7.95
C THR A 148 -59.94 -32.57 -7.21
N LEU A 149 -60.69 -33.23 -6.33
CA LEU A 149 -60.76 -34.68 -6.08
C LEU A 149 -59.66 -35.38 -5.28
N GLY A 150 -60.08 -35.87 -4.11
CA GLY A 150 -59.93 -37.30 -3.81
C GLY A 150 -59.38 -37.66 -2.43
N GLU A 151 -60.28 -37.74 -1.45
CA GLU A 151 -60.32 -38.75 -0.37
C GLU A 151 -59.09 -38.97 0.57
N ALA A 152 -59.17 -38.32 1.73
CA ALA A 152 -59.16 -38.85 3.12
C ALA A 152 -58.94 -40.37 3.39
N PRO A 153 -58.76 -40.79 4.68
CA PRO A 153 -57.99 -40.20 5.79
C PRO A 153 -57.18 -41.26 6.57
N ARG A 154 -56.27 -40.83 7.47
CA ARG A 154 -56.24 -41.22 8.91
C ARG A 154 -54.92 -40.89 9.61
N GLU A 155 -55.06 -40.04 10.62
CA GLU A 155 -54.70 -40.29 12.02
C GLU A 155 -53.40 -41.05 12.35
N ALA A 156 -52.52 -40.29 13.01
CA ALA A 156 -52.09 -40.48 14.40
C ALA A 156 -50.88 -41.39 14.70
N GLN A 157 -50.04 -40.79 15.54
CA GLN A 157 -49.32 -41.38 16.69
C GLN A 157 -47.89 -41.91 16.51
N ASP A 158 -47.03 -41.20 17.25
CA ASP A 158 -46.14 -41.69 18.30
C ASP A 158 -44.89 -42.52 17.93
N ASP A 159 -43.78 -41.80 18.01
CA ASP A 159 -42.69 -42.03 18.97
C ASP A 159 -41.73 -43.24 18.73
N PRO A 160 -40.57 -43.32 19.42
CA PRO A 160 -39.31 -42.94 18.80
C PRO A 160 -38.23 -44.06 18.84
N ALA A 161 -37.03 -43.70 18.38
CA ALA A 161 -35.73 -44.38 18.54
C ALA A 161 -35.35 -45.43 17.48
N GLY A 162 -34.28 -45.14 16.74
CA GLY A 162 -33.67 -46.06 15.78
C GLY A 162 -32.47 -45.49 15.05
N SER A 163 -31.30 -45.70 15.64
CA SER A 163 -29.94 -45.47 15.15
C SER A 163 -29.63 -45.78 13.66
N ALA A 164 -28.67 -45.01 13.11
CA ALA A 164 -27.66 -45.30 12.07
C ALA A 164 -27.91 -44.88 10.59
N ALA A 165 -27.20 -43.79 10.21
CA ALA A 165 -26.47 -43.40 8.97
C ALA A 165 -26.82 -43.97 7.56
N PRO A 166 -26.43 -43.32 6.43
CA PRO A 166 -26.17 -41.89 6.10
C PRO A 166 -27.06 -41.39 4.91
N PRO A 167 -27.17 -40.07 4.62
CA PRO A 167 -27.90 -39.62 3.43
C PRO A 167 -27.02 -39.60 2.17
N ALA A 168 -27.61 -40.07 1.08
CA ALA A 168 -27.17 -39.89 -0.30
C ALA A 168 -27.35 -38.42 -0.77
N PRO A 169 -26.70 -37.97 -1.86
CA PRO A 169 -26.54 -36.55 -2.17
C PRO A 169 -27.81 -35.92 -2.74
N ALA A 170 -28.17 -34.73 -2.24
CA ALA A 170 -29.25 -33.93 -2.79
C ALA A 170 -28.77 -33.10 -4.00
N ALA A 171 -29.59 -33.11 -5.04
CA ALA A 171 -29.48 -32.32 -6.28
C ALA A 171 -29.60 -30.80 -6.03
N PRO A 172 -29.14 -29.95 -6.96
CA PRO A 172 -28.94 -28.51 -6.74
C PRO A 172 -30.27 -27.74 -6.78
N SER A 173 -30.46 -26.84 -5.81
CA SER A 173 -31.54 -25.84 -5.81
C SER A 173 -31.16 -24.62 -6.65
N ALA A 174 -32.14 -24.15 -7.43
CA ALA A 174 -32.07 -23.02 -8.34
C ALA A 174 -31.93 -21.65 -7.61
N PRO A 175 -31.50 -20.58 -8.32
CA PRO A 175 -31.04 -19.34 -7.71
C PRO A 175 -32.16 -18.37 -7.33
N HIS A 176 -32.03 -17.73 -6.16
CA HIS A 176 -32.84 -16.58 -5.74
C HIS A 176 -32.32 -15.26 -6.34
N PRO A 177 -33.20 -14.27 -6.61
CA PRO A 177 -32.84 -13.00 -7.22
C PRO A 177 -32.14 -12.07 -6.23
N ALA A 178 -31.07 -11.41 -6.70
CA ALA A 178 -30.23 -10.52 -5.91
C ALA A 178 -30.79 -9.08 -5.88
N ALA A 179 -30.93 -8.51 -4.68
CA ALA A 179 -31.05 -7.07 -4.46
C ALA A 179 -29.66 -6.42 -4.28
N PRO A 180 -29.48 -5.13 -4.58
CA PRO A 180 -28.17 -4.50 -4.72
C PRO A 180 -27.64 -3.99 -3.37
N LEU A 181 -26.36 -4.25 -3.08
CA LEU A 181 -25.64 -3.68 -1.93
C LEU A 181 -24.40 -2.94 -2.42
N ALA A 182 -24.40 -1.62 -2.17
CA ALA A 182 -23.24 -0.75 -2.22
C ALA A 182 -22.64 -0.66 -0.81
N GLU A 183 -21.77 -1.61 -0.49
CA GLU A 183 -20.60 -1.50 0.40
C GLU A 183 -19.87 -2.85 0.32
N GLY A 184 -18.54 -2.82 0.28
CA GLY A 184 -17.69 -3.95 -0.08
C GLY A 184 -17.63 -5.07 0.97
N TYR A 185 -18.75 -5.77 1.21
CA TYR A 185 -18.77 -7.00 1.97
C TYR A 185 -18.59 -8.20 1.02
N LEU A 186 -17.55 -8.99 1.25
CA LEU A 186 -17.46 -10.35 0.74
C LEU A 186 -18.37 -11.21 1.64
N ARG A 187 -19.46 -11.76 1.09
CA ARG A 187 -20.35 -12.64 1.87
C ARG A 187 -19.66 -13.98 2.08
N VAL A 188 -19.01 -14.14 3.22
CA VAL A 188 -18.36 -15.38 3.67
C VAL A 188 -19.25 -16.06 4.71
N GLU A 189 -19.38 -17.39 4.64
CA GLU A 189 -20.13 -18.16 5.64
C GLU A 189 -19.52 -17.95 7.04
N ALA A 190 -20.33 -17.57 8.03
CA ALA A 190 -19.87 -17.17 9.37
C ALA A 190 -19.04 -18.27 10.06
N GLY A 191 -19.43 -19.55 9.90
CA GLY A 191 -18.66 -20.67 10.44
C GLY A 191 -17.28 -20.83 9.81
N ARG A 192 -17.08 -20.34 8.58
CA ARG A 192 -15.79 -20.34 7.87
C ARG A 192 -14.86 -19.25 8.41
N VAL A 193 -15.40 -18.08 8.76
CA VAL A 193 -14.65 -16.97 9.38
C VAL A 193 -14.20 -17.34 10.79
N GLU A 194 -15.07 -17.99 11.57
CA GLU A 194 -14.72 -18.47 12.92
C GLU A 194 -13.67 -19.57 12.89
N ARG A 195 -13.77 -20.53 11.96
CA ARG A 195 -12.75 -21.59 11.77
C ARG A 195 -11.40 -21.02 11.32
N LEU A 196 -11.40 -20.01 10.44
CA LEU A 196 -10.19 -19.35 9.98
C LEU A 196 -9.51 -18.52 11.08
N SER A 197 -10.30 -17.74 11.83
CA SER A 197 -9.80 -16.97 12.97
C SER A 197 -9.21 -17.89 14.04
N ALA A 198 -9.91 -18.98 14.38
CA ALA A 198 -9.41 -19.99 15.31
C ALA A 198 -8.12 -20.69 14.82
N ALA A 199 -8.02 -20.98 13.52
CA ALA A 199 -6.81 -21.56 12.92
C ALA A 199 -5.63 -20.56 12.92
N MET A 200 -5.87 -19.29 12.61
CA MET A 200 -4.83 -18.24 12.62
C MET A 200 -4.28 -17.96 14.02
N TYR A 201 -5.16 -17.84 15.02
CA TYR A 201 -4.73 -17.70 16.41
C TYR A 201 -4.01 -18.95 16.93
N GLY A 202 -4.43 -20.14 16.49
CA GLY A 202 -3.77 -21.40 16.81
C GLY A 202 -2.34 -21.50 16.24
N VAL A 203 -2.16 -21.15 14.96
CA VAL A 203 -0.86 -21.21 14.27
C VAL A 203 0.11 -20.15 14.81
N LYS A 204 -0.35 -18.90 15.04
CA LYS A 204 0.48 -17.83 15.61
C LYS A 204 0.98 -18.16 17.01
N ALA A 205 0.12 -18.74 17.85
CA ALA A 205 0.48 -19.15 19.21
C ALA A 205 1.42 -20.38 19.25
N LEU A 206 1.38 -21.24 18.23
CA LEU A 206 2.28 -22.39 18.08
C LEU A 206 3.67 -21.96 17.56
N ILE A 207 3.73 -21.05 16.58
CA ILE A 207 4.99 -20.53 16.01
C ILE A 207 5.82 -19.80 17.08
N GLN A 208 5.21 -18.90 17.85
CA GLN A 208 5.93 -18.13 18.88
C GLN A 208 6.42 -18.99 20.06
N ARG A 209 5.86 -20.19 20.27
CA ARG A 209 6.29 -21.14 21.31
C ARG A 209 7.37 -22.13 20.82
N GLN A 210 7.53 -22.34 19.52
CA GLN A 210 8.48 -23.30 18.97
C GLN A 210 9.90 -22.72 18.81
N ASP A 211 10.04 -21.46 18.39
CA ASP A 211 11.34 -20.82 18.14
C ASP A 211 12.28 -20.81 19.36
N SER A 212 11.73 -20.55 20.54
CA SER A 212 12.49 -20.56 21.80
C SER A 212 12.93 -21.97 22.21
N THR A 213 12.14 -22.98 21.85
CA THR A 213 12.41 -24.39 22.18
C THR A 213 13.48 -24.96 21.26
N ALA A 214 13.44 -24.62 19.96
CA ALA A 214 14.45 -25.02 18.97
C ALA A 214 15.80 -24.33 19.20
N ALA A 215 15.81 -23.03 19.57
CA ALA A 215 17.02 -22.33 19.97
C ALA A 215 17.64 -22.93 21.25
N GLY A 216 16.81 -23.23 22.26
CA GLY A 216 17.25 -23.91 23.49
C GLY A 216 17.86 -25.29 23.23
N LEU A 217 17.23 -26.11 22.37
CA LEU A 217 17.75 -27.43 21.99
C LEU A 217 19.09 -27.35 21.24
N ARG A 218 19.30 -26.32 20.39
CA ARG A 218 20.59 -26.08 19.73
C ARG A 218 21.71 -25.73 20.72
N GLY A 219 21.40 -24.90 21.72
CA GLY A 219 22.31 -24.59 22.83
C GLY A 219 22.71 -25.85 23.60
N VAL A 220 21.72 -26.65 24.00
CA VAL A 220 21.95 -27.92 24.73
C VAL A 220 22.75 -28.93 23.89
N GLU A 221 22.51 -29.02 22.57
CA GLU A 221 23.29 -29.90 21.69
C GLU A 221 24.75 -29.44 21.56
N ALA A 222 24.99 -28.12 21.51
CA ALA A 222 26.34 -27.56 21.45
C ALA A 222 27.11 -27.79 22.76
N GLU A 223 26.45 -27.60 23.90
CA GLU A 223 26.98 -27.89 25.24
C GLU A 223 27.30 -29.38 25.41
N LEU A 224 26.39 -30.28 25.00
CA LEU A 224 26.63 -31.73 25.04
C LEU A 224 27.78 -32.16 24.14
N ARG A 225 27.92 -31.58 22.95
CA ARG A 225 29.08 -31.81 22.08
C ARG A 225 30.37 -31.30 22.71
N ALA A 226 30.34 -30.15 23.38
CA ALA A 226 31.49 -29.61 24.11
C ALA A 226 31.88 -30.49 25.30
N LEU A 227 30.90 -30.95 26.09
CA LEU A 227 31.07 -31.91 27.19
C LEU A 227 31.67 -33.22 26.70
N ARG A 228 31.21 -33.76 25.56
CA ARG A 228 31.76 -34.99 24.99
C ARG A 228 33.22 -34.83 24.57
N ARG A 229 33.58 -33.71 23.94
CA ARG A 229 34.97 -33.40 23.58
C ARG A 229 35.86 -33.23 24.82
N GLY A 230 35.36 -32.54 25.84
CA GLY A 230 36.05 -32.39 27.13
C GLY A 230 36.27 -33.74 27.82
N TRP A 231 35.27 -34.62 27.78
CA TRP A 231 35.35 -35.99 28.29
C TRP A 231 36.36 -36.85 27.52
N GLU A 232 36.34 -36.83 26.18
CA GLU A 232 37.32 -37.52 25.34
C GLU A 232 38.75 -37.06 25.65
N GLY A 233 38.94 -35.76 25.91
CA GLY A 233 40.21 -35.19 26.38
C GLY A 233 40.63 -35.69 27.76
N LEU A 234 39.74 -35.68 28.76
CA LEU A 234 40.00 -36.18 30.11
C LEU A 234 40.32 -37.69 30.13
N ARG A 235 39.62 -38.48 29.31
CA ARG A 235 39.84 -39.92 29.16
C ARG A 235 41.25 -40.25 28.69
N ALA A 236 41.82 -39.43 27.82
CA ALA A 236 43.16 -39.66 27.27
C ALA A 236 44.27 -39.58 28.34
N ILE A 237 43.99 -38.99 29.50
CA ILE A 237 44.95 -38.70 30.57
C ILE A 237 44.69 -39.54 31.84
N LEU A 238 43.54 -40.21 31.91
CA LEU A 238 43.17 -41.04 33.06
C LEU A 238 43.92 -42.39 33.03
N PRO A 239 44.43 -42.90 34.17
CA PRO A 239 45.10 -44.20 34.24
C PRO A 239 44.14 -45.33 33.90
N ALA A 240 44.60 -46.32 33.13
CA ALA A 240 43.84 -47.51 32.74
C ALA A 240 43.73 -48.52 33.90
N ASP A 241 43.07 -48.12 35.00
CA ASP A 241 42.80 -49.01 36.13
C ASP A 241 41.56 -49.89 35.85
N ALA A 242 41.70 -51.21 36.03
CA ALA A 242 40.67 -52.19 35.68
C ALA A 242 39.39 -52.05 36.53
N SER A 243 39.49 -51.48 37.73
CA SER A 243 38.37 -51.26 38.64
C SER A 243 37.44 -50.10 38.22
N ILE A 244 37.97 -49.10 37.52
CA ILE A 244 37.25 -47.87 37.13
C ILE A 244 36.73 -47.96 35.68
N ALA A 245 37.37 -48.77 34.84
CA ALA A 245 37.02 -48.97 33.43
C ALA A 245 35.53 -49.29 33.15
N PRO A 246 34.82 -50.12 33.97
CA PRO A 246 33.39 -50.37 33.75
C PRO A 246 32.50 -49.14 34.00
N ARG A 247 32.84 -48.32 35.00
CA ARG A 247 32.11 -47.08 35.32
C ARG A 247 32.30 -46.03 34.22
N LEU A 248 33.52 -45.92 33.68
CA LEU A 248 33.83 -45.01 32.55
C LEU A 248 33.04 -45.40 31.29
N ARG A 249 33.01 -46.70 30.94
CA ARG A 249 32.21 -47.19 29.81
C ARG A 249 30.71 -46.94 30.01
N GLY A 250 30.21 -47.10 31.23
CA GLY A 250 28.81 -46.80 31.57
C GLY A 250 28.46 -45.32 31.39
N PHE A 251 29.35 -44.41 31.81
CA PHE A 251 29.19 -42.97 31.60
C PHE A 251 29.24 -42.57 30.12
N GLU A 252 30.17 -43.14 29.34
CA GLU A 252 30.24 -42.92 27.89
C GLU A 252 28.98 -43.36 27.15
N ALA A 253 28.44 -44.53 27.53
CA ALA A 253 27.19 -45.03 26.96
C ALA A 253 26.02 -44.09 27.28
N ALA A 254 25.91 -43.63 28.54
CA ALA A 254 24.87 -42.69 28.97
C ALA A 254 24.98 -41.33 28.25
N LEU A 255 26.20 -40.78 28.12
CA LEU A 255 26.44 -39.52 27.41
C LEU A 255 26.13 -39.65 25.91
N GLY A 256 26.50 -40.78 25.30
CA GLY A 256 26.16 -41.10 23.91
C GLY A 256 24.66 -41.28 23.67
N GLU A 257 23.92 -41.80 24.65
CA GLU A 257 22.47 -41.92 24.60
C GLU A 257 21.77 -40.56 24.69
N VAL A 258 22.18 -39.71 25.66
CA VAL A 258 21.66 -38.34 25.79
C VAL A 258 21.93 -37.53 24.52
N THR A 259 23.15 -37.61 23.97
CA THR A 259 23.51 -36.91 22.73
C THR A 259 22.64 -37.34 21.55
N ARG A 260 22.40 -38.65 21.38
CA ARG A 260 21.55 -39.17 20.29
C ARG A 260 20.09 -38.75 20.47
N ARG A 261 19.59 -38.76 21.70
CA ARG A 261 18.20 -38.39 22.03
C ARG A 261 17.93 -36.90 21.81
N VAL A 262 18.86 -36.02 22.21
CA VAL A 262 18.79 -34.58 21.92
C VAL A 262 18.89 -34.29 20.42
N ALA A 263 19.81 -34.95 19.71
CA ALA A 263 19.91 -34.80 18.25
C ALA A 263 18.65 -35.32 17.52
N GLY A 264 18.00 -36.37 18.03
CA GLY A 264 16.72 -36.87 17.53
C GLY A 264 15.59 -35.86 17.71
N LEU A 265 15.46 -35.29 18.90
CA LEU A 265 14.50 -34.22 19.20
C LEU A 265 14.72 -33.00 18.31
N SER A 266 15.96 -32.53 18.14
CA SER A 266 16.24 -31.38 17.25
C SER A 266 15.85 -31.64 15.80
N ARG A 267 16.09 -32.86 15.27
CA ARG A 267 15.65 -33.21 13.92
C ARG A 267 14.12 -33.26 13.80
N GLN A 268 13.43 -33.80 14.80
CA GLN A 268 11.98 -33.86 14.82
C GLN A 268 11.37 -32.45 14.84
N THR A 269 11.89 -31.56 15.69
CA THR A 269 11.42 -30.17 15.77
C THR A 269 11.58 -29.44 14.43
N ARG A 270 12.69 -29.62 13.71
CA ARG A 270 12.86 -29.03 12.36
C ARG A 270 11.88 -29.58 11.34
N ALA A 271 11.60 -30.88 11.40
CA ALA A 271 10.63 -31.49 10.51
C ALA A 271 9.20 -30.97 10.79
N ASP A 272 8.88 -30.77 12.06
CA ASP A 272 7.60 -30.20 12.50
C ASP A 272 7.48 -28.72 12.08
N GLU A 273 8.54 -27.93 12.23
CA GLU A 273 8.61 -26.53 11.74
C GLU A 273 8.37 -26.46 10.22
N ALA A 274 9.10 -27.25 9.43
CA ALA A 274 8.95 -27.29 7.98
C ALA A 274 7.58 -27.83 7.52
N ALA A 275 6.94 -28.70 8.31
CA ALA A 275 5.58 -29.15 8.06
C ALA A 275 4.55 -28.06 8.38
N LEU A 276 4.75 -27.33 9.48
CA LEU A 276 3.90 -26.22 9.89
C LEU A 276 3.98 -25.06 8.90
N GLU A 277 5.18 -24.70 8.42
CA GLU A 277 5.37 -23.67 7.40
C GLU A 277 4.62 -24.02 6.11
N ARG A 278 4.71 -25.28 5.65
CA ARG A 278 3.96 -25.74 4.48
C ARG A 278 2.46 -25.71 4.69
N ALA A 279 1.98 -26.16 5.86
CA ALA A 279 0.56 -26.13 6.18
C ALA A 279 0.02 -24.68 6.28
N ALA A 280 0.81 -23.77 6.87
CA ALA A 280 0.49 -22.34 6.92
C ALA A 280 0.52 -21.69 5.53
N GLY A 281 1.46 -22.09 4.66
CA GLY A 281 1.50 -21.70 3.25
C GLY A 281 0.23 -22.08 2.50
N ASN A 282 -0.15 -23.35 2.57
CA ASN A 282 -1.35 -23.88 1.90
C ASN A 282 -2.63 -23.21 2.44
N LEU A 283 -2.78 -23.08 3.76
CA LEU A 283 -3.94 -22.42 4.36
C LEU A 283 -4.07 -20.98 3.88
N ARG A 284 -2.94 -20.28 3.76
CA ARG A 284 -2.91 -18.91 3.27
C ARG A 284 -3.29 -18.81 1.80
N GLU A 285 -2.78 -19.70 0.94
CA GLU A 285 -3.16 -19.75 -0.48
C GLU A 285 -4.69 -19.95 -0.65
N GLU A 286 -5.28 -20.82 0.18
CA GLU A 286 -6.74 -21.04 0.21
C GLU A 286 -7.51 -19.79 0.68
N VAL A 287 -6.98 -19.05 1.66
CA VAL A 287 -7.58 -17.77 2.13
C VAL A 287 -7.48 -16.69 1.06
N GLU A 288 -6.36 -16.62 0.35
CA GLU A 288 -6.12 -15.69 -0.75
C GLU A 288 -7.09 -15.97 -1.92
N ALA A 289 -7.31 -17.25 -2.26
CA ALA A 289 -8.26 -17.65 -3.28
C ALA A 289 -9.70 -17.23 -2.96
N ILE A 290 -10.09 -17.22 -1.68
CA ILE A 290 -11.43 -16.77 -1.24
C ILE A 290 -11.66 -15.28 -1.51
N ALA A 291 -10.61 -14.44 -1.55
CA ALA A 291 -10.72 -13.00 -1.77
C ALA A 291 -10.90 -12.60 -3.25
N LEU A 292 -10.70 -13.54 -4.18
CA LEU A 292 -10.76 -13.29 -5.62
C LEU A 292 -12.20 -13.42 -6.14
N VAL A 293 -12.58 -12.53 -7.06
CA VAL A 293 -13.86 -12.59 -7.76
C VAL A 293 -13.64 -12.56 -9.28
N PRO A 294 -14.51 -13.19 -10.09
CA PRO A 294 -14.42 -13.12 -11.54
C PRO A 294 -14.56 -11.67 -12.04
N ALA A 295 -13.72 -11.26 -12.98
CA ALA A 295 -13.72 -9.92 -13.55
C ALA A 295 -15.07 -9.55 -14.20
N ALA A 296 -15.80 -10.53 -14.71
CA ALA A 296 -17.17 -10.38 -15.23
C ALA A 296 -18.12 -9.64 -14.26
N THR A 297 -17.92 -9.80 -12.94
CA THR A 297 -18.79 -9.19 -11.92
C THR A 297 -18.70 -7.67 -11.86
N VAL A 298 -17.55 -7.10 -12.26
CA VAL A 298 -17.29 -5.65 -12.18
C VAL A 298 -17.07 -5.03 -13.55
N LEU A 299 -16.27 -5.68 -14.40
CA LEU A 299 -15.88 -5.16 -15.71
C LEU A 299 -16.78 -5.65 -16.84
N GLY A 300 -17.59 -6.69 -16.61
CA GLY A 300 -18.57 -7.19 -17.59
C GLY A 300 -19.55 -6.12 -18.10
N PRO A 301 -20.16 -5.28 -17.23
CA PRO A 301 -21.06 -4.21 -17.64
C PRO A 301 -20.42 -3.14 -18.55
N LEU A 302 -19.09 -2.98 -18.55
CA LEU A 302 -18.42 -1.93 -19.33
C LEU A 302 -18.56 -2.15 -20.84
N ALA A 303 -18.64 -3.40 -21.30
CA ALA A 303 -18.85 -3.68 -22.70
C ALA A 303 -20.24 -3.25 -23.19
N ALA A 304 -21.27 -3.37 -22.33
CA ALA A 304 -22.60 -2.85 -22.62
C ALA A 304 -22.60 -1.30 -22.66
N ALA A 305 -21.95 -0.66 -21.69
CA ALA A 305 -21.79 0.79 -21.68
C ALA A 305 -21.07 1.31 -22.94
N ALA A 306 -20.03 0.61 -23.40
CA ALA A 306 -19.32 0.96 -24.63
C ALA A 306 -20.20 0.82 -25.89
N ARG A 307 -21.09 -0.20 -25.96
CA ARG A 307 -22.05 -0.33 -27.07
C ARG A 307 -23.05 0.83 -27.07
N GLU A 308 -23.50 1.24 -25.90
CA GLU A 308 -24.42 2.37 -25.76
C GLU A 308 -23.76 3.69 -26.19
N MET A 309 -22.52 3.95 -25.74
CA MET A 309 -21.73 5.10 -26.21
C MET A 309 -21.53 5.10 -27.73
N ALA A 310 -21.30 3.94 -28.34
CA ALA A 310 -21.16 3.82 -29.80
C ALA A 310 -22.48 4.17 -30.51
N ARG A 311 -23.62 3.72 -29.97
CA ARG A 311 -24.97 3.99 -30.48
C ARG A 311 -25.32 5.47 -30.39
N GLU A 312 -25.04 6.11 -29.25
CA GLU A 312 -25.23 7.56 -29.06
C GLU A 312 -24.37 8.38 -30.00
N ALA A 313 -23.13 7.95 -30.24
CA ALA A 313 -22.23 8.58 -31.21
C ALA A 313 -22.57 8.28 -32.68
N GLY A 314 -23.59 7.46 -32.95
CA GLY A 314 -24.00 7.06 -34.31
C GLY A 314 -22.97 6.22 -35.05
N ARG A 315 -22.12 5.46 -34.33
CA ARG A 315 -21.04 4.64 -34.92
C ARG A 315 -21.37 3.15 -34.87
N GLU A 316 -21.21 2.46 -35.99
CA GLU A 316 -21.29 0.99 -36.04
C GLU A 316 -19.96 0.35 -35.65
N VAL A 317 -19.85 -0.11 -34.39
CA VAL A 317 -18.63 -0.72 -33.85
C VAL A 317 -18.94 -2.11 -33.30
N THR A 318 -18.05 -3.07 -33.55
CA THR A 318 -18.09 -4.40 -32.93
C THR A 318 -17.29 -4.38 -31.63
N ILE A 319 -17.92 -4.67 -30.49
CA ILE A 319 -17.24 -4.75 -29.19
C ILE A 319 -17.06 -6.20 -28.77
N ARG A 320 -15.80 -6.62 -28.56
CA ARG A 320 -15.43 -7.97 -28.11
C ARG A 320 -14.92 -7.95 -26.67
N THR A 321 -15.23 -9.01 -25.93
CA THR A 321 -14.72 -9.22 -24.57
C THR A 321 -14.13 -10.62 -24.48
N GLU A 322 -12.89 -10.72 -24.03
CA GLU A 322 -12.14 -11.97 -23.86
C GLU A 322 -11.60 -12.04 -22.42
N GLY A 323 -11.64 -13.21 -21.80
CA GLY A 323 -11.00 -13.41 -20.49
C GLY A 323 -11.74 -12.86 -19.29
N LEU A 324 -13.06 -12.59 -19.37
CA LEU A 324 -13.85 -12.08 -18.25
C LEU A 324 -13.97 -13.06 -17.07
N GLU A 325 -13.63 -14.33 -17.28
CA GLU A 325 -13.49 -15.37 -16.27
C GLU A 325 -12.25 -15.19 -15.38
N ALA A 326 -11.29 -14.36 -15.77
CA ALA A 326 -10.10 -14.05 -14.99
C ALA A 326 -10.48 -13.60 -13.58
N GLN A 327 -9.82 -14.15 -12.56
CA GLN A 327 -10.09 -13.85 -11.16
C GLN A 327 -9.10 -12.83 -10.63
N ALA A 328 -9.60 -11.83 -9.91
CA ALA A 328 -8.79 -10.81 -9.24
C ALA A 328 -9.53 -10.25 -8.02
N GLU A 329 -8.83 -9.52 -7.16
CA GLU A 329 -9.46 -8.86 -6.02
C GLU A 329 -10.53 -7.85 -6.46
N ARG A 330 -11.66 -7.85 -5.75
CA ARG A 330 -12.77 -6.93 -6.02
C ARG A 330 -12.34 -5.46 -6.00
N ARG A 331 -11.45 -5.07 -5.08
CA ARG A 331 -10.93 -3.69 -4.98
C ARG A 331 -10.14 -3.28 -6.23
N VAL A 332 -9.26 -4.16 -6.71
CA VAL A 332 -8.48 -3.96 -7.94
C VAL A 332 -9.42 -3.80 -9.15
N LEU A 333 -10.41 -4.69 -9.28
CA LEU A 333 -11.38 -4.63 -10.37
C LEU A 333 -12.25 -3.35 -10.34
N GLN A 334 -12.62 -2.87 -9.15
CA GLN A 334 -13.37 -1.63 -8.98
C GLN A 334 -12.52 -0.41 -9.36
N ALA A 335 -11.26 -0.36 -8.92
CA ALA A 335 -10.33 0.72 -9.27
C ALA A 335 -10.05 0.78 -10.79
N LEU A 336 -10.11 -0.36 -11.48
CA LEU A 336 -9.95 -0.43 -12.94
C LEU A 336 -11.17 0.01 -13.75
N LYS A 337 -12.35 0.15 -13.13
CA LYS A 337 -13.61 0.42 -13.84
C LYS A 337 -13.54 1.70 -14.68
N ASP A 338 -13.15 2.81 -14.06
CA ASP A 338 -13.11 4.12 -14.72
C ASP A 338 -11.96 4.23 -15.75
N PRO A 339 -10.71 3.77 -15.45
CA PRO A 339 -9.64 3.70 -16.45
C PRO A 339 -10.00 2.87 -17.68
N VAL A 340 -10.60 1.69 -17.51
CA VAL A 340 -10.99 0.84 -18.64
C VAL A 340 -12.12 1.48 -19.45
N LEU A 341 -13.10 2.09 -18.79
CA LEU A 341 -14.17 2.82 -19.48
C LEU A 341 -13.61 4.01 -20.29
N HIS A 342 -12.63 4.72 -19.74
CA HIS A 342 -11.93 5.79 -20.43
C HIS A 342 -11.19 5.28 -21.69
N LEU A 343 -10.47 4.15 -21.58
CA LEU A 343 -9.81 3.53 -22.72
C LEU A 343 -10.80 3.10 -23.81
N LEU A 344 -11.95 2.52 -23.43
CA LEU A 344 -13.00 2.15 -24.37
C LEU A 344 -13.59 3.38 -25.08
N ARG A 345 -13.76 4.50 -24.37
CA ARG A 345 -14.19 5.78 -24.96
C ARG A 345 -13.16 6.33 -25.96
N ASN A 346 -11.88 6.31 -25.60
CA ASN A 346 -10.80 6.75 -26.49
C ASN A 346 -10.73 5.89 -27.76
N ALA A 347 -10.85 4.57 -27.60
CA ALA A 347 -10.93 3.62 -28.71
C ALA A 347 -12.17 3.91 -29.60
N LEU A 348 -13.32 4.26 -29.03
CA LEU A 348 -14.50 4.65 -29.80
C LEU A 348 -14.30 5.96 -30.56
N GLY A 349 -13.62 6.94 -29.97
CA GLY A 349 -13.34 8.24 -30.58
C GLY A 349 -12.37 8.17 -31.75
N HIS A 350 -11.27 7.42 -31.60
CA HIS A 350 -10.16 7.37 -32.56
C HIS A 350 -10.09 6.10 -33.42
N GLY A 351 -10.75 5.00 -33.00
CA GLY A 351 -10.53 3.64 -33.50
C GLY A 351 -11.27 3.26 -34.79
N ALA A 352 -11.79 4.21 -35.57
CA ALA A 352 -12.43 3.91 -36.85
C ALA A 352 -11.37 3.69 -37.95
N PRO A 353 -11.34 2.52 -38.63
CA PRO A 353 -10.39 2.25 -39.71
C PRO A 353 -10.62 3.19 -40.91
N ARG A 354 -9.55 3.69 -41.52
CA ARG A 354 -9.63 4.55 -42.73
C ARG A 354 -9.85 3.75 -44.03
N ASP A 355 -9.74 2.43 -43.97
CA ASP A 355 -9.80 1.51 -45.11
C ASP A 355 -11.17 0.85 -45.31
N GLY A 356 -12.21 1.35 -44.62
CA GLY A 356 -13.58 0.85 -44.74
C GLY A 356 -13.84 -0.48 -44.03
N ARG A 357 -12.86 -1.04 -43.28
CA ARG A 357 -13.12 -2.15 -42.37
C ARG A 357 -14.10 -1.72 -41.27
N ARG A 358 -14.91 -2.67 -40.81
CA ARG A 358 -15.79 -2.43 -39.65
C ARG A 358 -14.94 -2.13 -38.43
N ALA A 359 -15.27 -1.06 -37.72
CA ALA A 359 -14.60 -0.70 -36.49
C ALA A 359 -14.78 -1.80 -35.43
N GLU A 360 -13.69 -2.16 -34.78
CA GLU A 360 -13.64 -3.24 -33.79
C GLU A 360 -12.82 -2.78 -32.59
N ILE A 361 -13.41 -2.95 -31.41
CA ILE A 361 -12.78 -2.64 -30.12
C ILE A 361 -12.88 -3.89 -29.26
N GLY A 362 -11.79 -4.24 -28.57
CA GLY A 362 -11.78 -5.38 -27.67
C GLY A 362 -11.27 -5.03 -26.28
N LEU A 363 -11.86 -5.67 -25.29
CA LEU A 363 -11.37 -5.75 -23.91
C LEU A 363 -10.93 -7.19 -23.65
N ARG A 364 -9.65 -7.39 -23.34
CA ARG A 364 -9.08 -8.68 -22.98
C ARG A 364 -8.53 -8.64 -21.57
N LEU A 365 -8.84 -9.64 -20.77
CA LEU A 365 -8.23 -9.82 -19.45
C LEU A 365 -7.50 -11.16 -19.41
N ALA A 366 -6.39 -11.20 -18.67
CA ALA A 366 -5.66 -12.41 -18.39
C ALA A 366 -5.15 -12.34 -16.94
N ALA A 367 -5.51 -13.34 -16.14
CA ALA A 367 -4.96 -13.52 -14.80
C ALA A 367 -4.02 -14.73 -14.83
N ASN A 368 -2.78 -14.52 -14.40
CA ASN A 368 -1.73 -15.53 -14.35
C ASN A 368 -1.14 -15.53 -12.92
N ASP A 369 -0.26 -16.48 -12.59
CA ASP A 369 0.51 -16.47 -11.31
C ASP A 369 1.26 -15.15 -11.06
N GLY A 370 1.49 -14.37 -12.12
CA GLY A 370 2.14 -13.06 -12.10
C GLY A 370 1.23 -11.84 -11.97
N GLY A 371 -0.09 -12.01 -11.83
CA GLY A 371 -1.03 -10.90 -11.66
C GLY A 371 -2.03 -10.73 -12.79
N LEU A 372 -2.67 -9.56 -12.84
CA LEU A 372 -3.77 -9.26 -13.76
C LEU A 372 -3.28 -8.35 -14.90
N THR A 373 -3.42 -8.80 -16.13
CA THR A 373 -3.24 -7.97 -17.33
C THR A 373 -4.60 -7.60 -17.92
N VAL A 374 -4.82 -6.31 -18.14
CA VAL A 374 -6.02 -5.77 -18.80
C VAL A 374 -5.60 -5.03 -20.05
N THR A 375 -6.10 -5.50 -21.20
CA THR A 375 -5.75 -4.96 -22.51
C THR A 375 -7.00 -4.42 -23.19
N VAL A 376 -6.97 -3.14 -23.56
CA VAL A 376 -7.98 -2.53 -24.43
C VAL A 376 -7.35 -2.27 -25.78
N TRP A 377 -8.01 -2.69 -26.86
CA TRP A 377 -7.46 -2.56 -28.21
C TRP A 377 -8.51 -2.11 -29.21
N ASP A 378 -8.04 -1.50 -30.31
CA ASP A 378 -8.84 -1.14 -31.48
C ASP A 378 -8.18 -1.59 -32.79
N ASN A 379 -8.89 -1.45 -33.91
CA ASN A 379 -8.37 -1.69 -35.26
C ASN A 379 -8.29 -0.41 -36.12
N GLY A 380 -8.23 0.77 -35.48
CA GLY A 380 -8.17 2.06 -36.13
C GLY A 380 -6.82 2.37 -36.81
N PRO A 381 -6.51 3.65 -37.06
CA PRO A 381 -5.25 4.04 -37.70
C PRO A 381 -4.01 3.81 -36.82
N GLY A 382 -4.20 3.58 -35.51
CA GLY A 382 -3.11 3.47 -34.54
C GLY A 382 -2.50 4.82 -34.15
N PRO A 383 -1.47 4.82 -33.29
CA PRO A 383 -0.85 6.05 -32.80
C PRO A 383 0.00 6.75 -33.87
N ASP A 384 -0.22 8.06 -34.05
CA ASP A 384 0.54 8.90 -34.98
C ASP A 384 1.84 9.39 -34.34
N LEU A 385 2.93 8.65 -34.56
CA LEU A 385 4.24 8.96 -33.96
C LEU A 385 4.76 10.35 -34.36
N PRO A 386 4.69 10.80 -35.64
CA PRO A 386 5.04 12.17 -36.01
C PRO A 386 4.27 13.24 -35.25
N ALA A 387 2.95 13.06 -35.05
CA ALA A 387 2.13 14.01 -34.31
C ALA A 387 2.50 14.05 -32.82
N ILE A 388 2.77 12.88 -32.22
CA ILE A 388 3.24 12.74 -30.83
C ILE A 388 4.60 13.44 -30.65
N GLU A 389 5.55 13.21 -31.56
CA GLU A 389 6.87 13.88 -31.52
C GLU A 389 6.71 15.39 -31.61
N ALA A 390 5.90 15.89 -32.57
CA ALA A 390 5.66 17.32 -32.72
C ALA A 390 5.04 17.96 -31.46
N GLN A 391 4.10 17.26 -30.82
CA GLN A 391 3.48 17.73 -29.56
C GLN A 391 4.49 17.70 -28.41
N ALA A 392 5.29 16.65 -28.29
CA ALA A 392 6.33 16.53 -27.26
C ALA A 392 7.38 17.65 -27.38
N VAL A 393 7.77 18.02 -28.60
CA VAL A 393 8.67 19.15 -28.85
C VAL A 393 8.02 20.47 -28.45
N ARG A 394 6.73 20.68 -28.78
CA ARG A 394 5.98 21.89 -28.36
C ARG A 394 5.90 22.05 -26.84
N GLN A 395 5.75 20.94 -26.12
CA GLN A 395 5.69 20.94 -24.64
C GLN A 395 7.08 20.91 -23.98
N GLY A 396 8.17 20.91 -24.75
CA GLY A 396 9.53 20.89 -24.22
C GLY A 396 9.97 19.56 -23.60
N LEU A 397 9.22 18.48 -23.82
CA LEU A 397 9.53 17.13 -23.32
C LEU A 397 10.62 16.44 -24.15
N VAL A 398 10.75 16.80 -25.43
CA VAL A 398 11.76 16.29 -26.37
C VAL A 398 12.43 17.46 -27.07
N ALA A 399 13.76 17.40 -27.22
CA ALA A 399 14.49 18.42 -27.96
C ALA A 399 14.17 18.37 -29.46
N PRO A 400 14.10 19.51 -30.17
CA PRO A 400 13.89 19.51 -31.62
C PRO A 400 14.95 18.69 -32.34
N ARG A 401 14.52 17.79 -33.22
CA ARG A 401 15.42 16.94 -33.99
C ARG A 401 16.24 17.78 -34.99
N PRO A 402 17.58 17.60 -35.07
CA PRO A 402 18.37 18.25 -36.10
C PRO A 402 17.94 17.76 -37.50
N PRO A 403 18.07 18.60 -38.55
CA PRO A 403 17.68 18.22 -39.91
C PRO A 403 18.38 16.92 -40.35
N GLY A 404 17.59 15.90 -40.68
CA GLY A 404 18.12 14.58 -41.09
C GLY A 404 18.50 13.63 -39.95
N GLY A 405 18.31 14.00 -38.67
CA GLY A 405 18.52 13.10 -37.54
C GLY A 405 17.55 11.91 -37.55
N ALA A 406 17.93 10.78 -36.95
CA ALA A 406 17.04 9.64 -36.79
C ALA A 406 15.88 9.98 -35.83
N PRO A 407 14.64 9.52 -36.09
CA PRO A 407 13.53 9.71 -35.16
C PRO A 407 13.77 8.95 -33.85
N PRO A 408 13.20 9.41 -32.72
CA PRO A 408 13.26 8.69 -31.46
C PRO A 408 12.65 7.28 -31.59
N PRO A 409 13.09 6.30 -30.79
CA PRO A 409 12.47 4.99 -30.73
C PRO A 409 10.96 5.11 -30.50
N PRO A 410 10.10 4.37 -31.24
CA PRO A 410 8.64 4.44 -31.08
C PRO A 410 8.17 4.25 -29.64
N GLU A 411 8.79 3.33 -28.90
CA GLU A 411 8.48 3.05 -27.51
C GLU A 411 8.65 4.28 -26.61
N GLN A 412 9.64 5.14 -26.90
CA GLN A 412 9.89 6.35 -26.15
C GLN A 412 8.78 7.38 -26.39
N LEU A 413 8.39 7.59 -27.65
CA LEU A 413 7.31 8.52 -28.01
C LEU A 413 5.97 8.05 -27.43
N LEU A 414 5.69 6.76 -27.50
CA LEU A 414 4.46 6.16 -26.96
C LEU A 414 4.41 6.19 -25.44
N GLY A 415 5.53 6.34 -24.73
CA GLY A 415 5.55 6.56 -23.29
C GLY A 415 5.07 7.97 -22.90
N LEU A 416 5.35 8.98 -23.73
CA LEU A 416 5.04 10.38 -23.44
C LEU A 416 3.53 10.67 -23.39
N VAL A 417 2.71 9.83 -24.02
CA VAL A 417 1.25 10.00 -24.05
C VAL A 417 0.60 9.86 -22.66
N PHE A 418 1.32 9.28 -21.69
CA PHE A 418 0.88 9.12 -20.32
C PHE A 418 1.24 10.33 -19.44
N GLU A 419 2.01 11.30 -19.95
CA GLU A 419 2.36 12.51 -19.20
C GLU A 419 1.13 13.39 -18.96
N PRO A 420 1.00 14.01 -17.76
CA PRO A 420 -0.11 14.90 -17.45
C PRO A 420 -0.24 16.05 -18.48
N GLY A 421 -1.43 16.21 -19.04
CA GLY A 421 -1.70 17.27 -20.04
C GLY A 421 -1.16 16.98 -21.44
N PHE A 422 -0.66 15.77 -21.70
CA PHE A 422 -0.30 15.35 -23.05
C PHE A 422 -1.56 14.94 -23.84
N SER A 423 -1.81 15.61 -24.96
CA SER A 423 -2.89 15.27 -25.89
C SER A 423 -2.52 15.70 -27.30
N THR A 424 -2.89 14.90 -28.29
CA THR A 424 -2.71 15.19 -29.72
C THR A 424 -3.95 15.82 -30.37
N ALA A 425 -5.07 15.96 -29.63
CA ALA A 425 -6.29 16.57 -30.14
C ALA A 425 -6.22 18.11 -30.06
N GLU A 426 -6.54 18.80 -31.16
CA GLU A 426 -6.51 20.28 -31.26
C GLU A 426 -7.68 20.98 -30.54
N ALA A 427 -8.71 20.25 -30.09
CA ALA A 427 -9.86 20.79 -29.38
C ALA A 427 -10.09 20.08 -28.05
N VAL A 428 -10.33 20.87 -26.99
CA VAL A 428 -10.77 20.38 -25.69
C VAL A 428 -12.25 19.99 -25.85
N ASP A 429 -12.54 18.70 -25.99
CA ASP A 429 -13.93 18.24 -26.06
C ASP A 429 -14.62 18.46 -24.70
N HIS A 430 -15.73 19.19 -24.72
CA HIS A 430 -16.49 19.58 -23.52
C HIS A 430 -17.10 18.36 -22.80
N LEU A 431 -17.13 17.19 -23.44
CA LEU A 431 -17.60 15.94 -22.82
C LEU A 431 -16.58 15.27 -21.88
N SER A 432 -15.30 15.66 -21.93
CA SER A 432 -14.21 14.93 -21.24
C SER A 432 -13.65 15.62 -20.00
N GLY A 433 -14.20 16.78 -19.61
CA GLY A 433 -13.95 17.43 -18.31
C GLY A 433 -12.52 17.28 -17.77
N ARG A 434 -11.63 18.17 -18.22
CA ARG A 434 -10.16 18.26 -17.96
C ARG A 434 -9.37 17.43 -18.97
N GLY A 435 -8.32 18.01 -19.56
CA GLY A 435 -7.42 17.36 -20.53
C GLY A 435 -6.57 16.22 -19.94
N MET A 436 -7.21 15.29 -19.21
CA MET A 436 -6.66 14.13 -18.55
C MET A 436 -6.75 12.93 -19.49
N GLY A 437 -5.87 12.88 -20.49
CA GLY A 437 -5.82 11.81 -21.48
C GLY A 437 -5.44 10.46 -20.86
N LEU A 438 -4.44 9.78 -21.42
CA LEU A 438 -3.96 8.50 -20.89
C LEU A 438 -3.29 8.63 -19.50
N SER A 439 -3.06 9.85 -18.99
CA SER A 439 -2.50 10.09 -17.65
C SER A 439 -3.35 9.49 -16.52
N VAL A 440 -4.69 9.53 -16.61
CA VAL A 440 -5.58 8.89 -15.61
C VAL A 440 -5.37 7.38 -15.54
N VAL A 441 -5.10 6.77 -16.70
CA VAL A 441 -4.85 5.33 -16.79
C VAL A 441 -3.50 4.99 -16.15
N ALA A 442 -2.48 5.82 -16.38
CA ALA A 442 -1.19 5.68 -15.73
C ALA A 442 -1.28 5.88 -14.22
N GLU A 443 -1.96 6.92 -13.74
CA GLU A 443 -2.17 7.18 -12.31
C GLU A 443 -2.88 6.02 -11.62
N ALA A 444 -3.97 5.50 -12.22
CA ALA A 444 -4.69 4.36 -11.66
C ALA A 444 -3.83 3.08 -11.66
N ALA A 445 -3.07 2.83 -12.72
CA ALA A 445 -2.16 1.70 -12.76
C ALA A 445 -1.05 1.84 -11.70
N VAL A 446 -0.50 3.04 -11.51
CA VAL A 446 0.52 3.34 -10.51
C VAL A 446 -0.02 3.19 -9.08
N ALA A 447 -1.24 3.66 -8.80
CA ALA A 447 -1.90 3.46 -7.50
C ALA A 447 -2.12 1.97 -7.19
N LEU A 448 -2.40 1.17 -8.22
CA LEU A 448 -2.46 -0.28 -8.11
C LEU A 448 -1.07 -0.96 -8.17
N HIS A 449 0.00 -0.17 -8.10
CA HIS A 449 1.40 -0.59 -8.15
C HIS A 449 1.80 -1.38 -9.41
N GLY A 450 1.02 -1.22 -10.47
CA GLY A 450 1.31 -1.72 -11.79
C GLY A 450 1.84 -0.63 -12.71
N GLY A 451 1.60 -0.80 -14.00
CA GLY A 451 1.86 0.23 -15.00
C GLY A 451 1.02 0.05 -16.24
N ALA A 452 1.01 1.06 -17.11
CA ALA A 452 0.32 1.04 -18.39
C ALA A 452 1.30 1.33 -19.55
N VAL A 453 1.14 0.62 -20.67
CA VAL A 453 1.84 0.92 -21.94
C VAL A 453 0.87 1.02 -23.10
N LEU A 454 1.20 1.87 -24.06
CA LEU A 454 0.57 1.95 -25.36
C LEU A 454 1.45 1.26 -26.40
N ARG A 455 0.88 0.39 -27.24
CA ARG A 455 1.58 -0.31 -28.32
C ARG A 455 0.79 -0.24 -29.63
N PRO A 456 1.47 -0.15 -30.79
CA PRO A 456 0.82 -0.30 -32.09
C PRO A 456 0.53 -1.77 -32.37
N ARG A 457 -0.60 -2.06 -33.02
CA ARG A 457 -0.95 -3.44 -33.41
C ARG A 457 -0.43 -3.77 -34.82
N PRO A 458 0.09 -5.00 -35.04
CA PRO A 458 0.55 -5.42 -36.37
C PRO A 458 -0.52 -5.37 -37.47
N ALA A 459 -1.79 -5.56 -37.10
CA ALA A 459 -2.93 -5.55 -38.03
C ALA A 459 -3.55 -4.15 -38.26
N GLY A 460 -2.90 -3.10 -37.73
CA GLY A 460 -3.45 -1.75 -37.61
C GLY A 460 -4.19 -1.55 -36.28
N GLY A 461 -4.15 -0.33 -35.75
CA GLY A 461 -4.78 0.07 -34.49
C GLY A 461 -3.80 0.23 -33.33
N ALA A 462 -4.36 0.52 -32.16
CA ALA A 462 -3.62 0.62 -30.90
C ALA A 462 -4.06 -0.47 -29.91
N GLU A 463 -3.17 -0.81 -28.99
CA GLU A 463 -3.51 -1.54 -27.76
C GLU A 463 -2.90 -0.82 -26.56
N VAL A 464 -3.70 -0.63 -25.51
CA VAL A 464 -3.25 -0.18 -24.21
C VAL A 464 -3.30 -1.37 -23.27
N VAL A 465 -2.16 -1.66 -22.64
CA VAL A 465 -1.99 -2.79 -21.72
C VAL A 465 -1.72 -2.23 -20.33
N ILE A 466 -2.62 -2.51 -19.40
CA ILE A 466 -2.45 -2.28 -17.97
C ILE A 466 -1.98 -3.60 -17.35
N ALA A 467 -0.78 -3.60 -16.78
CA ALA A 467 -0.23 -4.75 -16.08
C ALA A 467 -0.21 -4.48 -14.58
N LEU A 468 -0.93 -5.30 -13.82
CA LEU A 468 -1.03 -5.20 -12.37
C LEU A 468 -0.36 -6.40 -11.70
N PRO A 469 0.35 -6.19 -10.58
CA PRO A 469 0.95 -7.27 -9.81
C PRO A 469 -0.11 -8.25 -9.26
N PRO A 470 0.29 -9.45 -8.80
CA PRO A 470 -0.62 -10.35 -8.12
C PRO A 470 -1.16 -9.65 -6.87
N SER A 471 -2.46 -9.81 -6.65
CA SER A 471 -3.23 -9.01 -5.70
C SER A 471 -3.00 -9.44 -4.25
N THR A 472 -2.50 -10.65 -4.01
CA THR A 472 -2.19 -11.13 -2.67
C THR A 472 -1.04 -10.29 -2.09
N GLY A 473 -1.27 -9.64 -0.94
CA GLY A 473 -0.46 -8.52 -0.45
C GLY A 473 1.05 -8.77 -0.25
N ARG A 474 1.56 -9.98 -0.55
CA ARG A 474 2.99 -10.29 -0.61
C ARG A 474 3.50 -10.42 -2.04
N ARG A 475 4.58 -9.71 -2.35
CA ARG A 475 5.23 -9.71 -3.66
C ARG A 475 6.56 -10.43 -3.58
N ALA A 476 6.91 -11.15 -4.65
CA ALA A 476 8.28 -11.60 -4.84
C ALA A 476 9.17 -10.38 -5.07
N VAL A 477 10.07 -10.13 -4.13
CA VAL A 477 10.97 -8.98 -4.12
C VAL A 477 12.40 -9.51 -4.07
N LEU A 478 13.19 -9.16 -5.08
CA LEU A 478 14.63 -9.36 -5.11
C LEU A 478 15.29 -8.31 -4.20
N LEU A 479 15.82 -8.74 -3.08
CA LEU A 479 16.60 -7.91 -2.18
C LEU A 479 18.01 -7.72 -2.74
N LEU A 480 18.41 -6.47 -2.85
CA LEU A 480 19.69 -6.04 -3.40
C LEU A 480 20.26 -4.91 -2.53
N GLU A 481 21.57 -4.75 -2.55
CA GLU A 481 22.27 -3.74 -1.77
C GLU A 481 22.84 -2.67 -2.69
N ALA A 482 22.67 -1.40 -2.32
CA ALA A 482 23.31 -0.28 -3.02
C ALA A 482 23.64 0.85 -2.04
N GLY A 483 24.90 1.31 -2.03
CA GLY A 483 25.37 2.39 -1.15
C GLY A 483 25.09 2.10 0.33
N GLY A 484 25.39 0.88 0.79
CA GLY A 484 25.27 0.45 2.19
C GLY A 484 23.83 0.21 2.71
N GLN A 485 22.83 0.14 1.83
CA GLN A 485 21.44 -0.15 2.22
C GLN A 485 20.80 -1.21 1.34
N VAL A 486 19.90 -1.99 1.95
CA VAL A 486 19.08 -2.98 1.26
C VAL A 486 17.84 -2.33 0.65
N PHE A 487 17.63 -2.58 -0.63
CA PHE A 487 16.45 -2.23 -1.40
C PHE A 487 15.76 -3.50 -1.89
N GLY A 488 14.46 -3.41 -2.11
CA GLY A 488 13.69 -4.44 -2.77
C GLY A 488 13.42 -4.08 -4.23
N LEU A 489 13.57 -5.03 -5.15
CA LEU A 489 13.16 -4.88 -6.54
C LEU A 489 12.09 -5.95 -6.84
N PRO A 490 10.83 -5.56 -7.08
CA PRO A 490 9.77 -6.51 -7.41
C PRO A 490 10.11 -7.34 -8.64
N GLY A 491 9.92 -8.65 -8.56
CA GLY A 491 10.18 -9.57 -9.65
C GLY A 491 9.09 -9.56 -10.74
N GLY A 492 9.54 -9.66 -11.99
CA GLY A 492 8.97 -10.62 -12.96
C GLY A 492 7.71 -10.28 -13.75
N HIS A 493 6.77 -9.44 -13.30
CA HIS A 493 5.41 -9.46 -13.92
C HIS A 493 4.75 -8.09 -14.19
N GLY A 494 5.54 -7.01 -14.10
CA GLY A 494 5.14 -5.68 -14.60
C GLY A 494 5.50 -5.47 -16.07
N LEU A 495 5.39 -4.22 -16.55
CA LEU A 495 5.78 -3.84 -17.91
C LEU A 495 7.29 -3.97 -18.16
N VAL A 496 8.09 -3.86 -17.09
CA VAL A 496 9.51 -4.15 -17.06
C VAL A 496 9.73 -5.58 -16.59
N SER A 497 10.36 -6.37 -17.43
CA SER A 497 10.91 -7.66 -17.07
C SER A 497 12.19 -7.46 -16.28
N VAL A 498 12.21 -7.98 -15.05
CA VAL A 498 13.44 -8.18 -14.26
C VAL A 498 14.03 -9.52 -14.69
N GLY A 499 15.07 -9.43 -15.52
CA GLY A 499 15.77 -10.54 -16.13
C GLY A 499 16.84 -11.17 -15.23
N PRO A 500 17.77 -11.95 -15.80
CA PRO A 500 18.75 -12.69 -15.03
C PRO A 500 19.67 -11.78 -14.23
N MET A 501 20.10 -12.28 -13.08
CA MET A 501 21.21 -11.73 -12.31
C MET A 501 22.50 -11.94 -13.10
N LEU A 502 23.21 -10.86 -13.36
CA LEU A 502 24.44 -10.81 -14.13
C LEU A 502 25.63 -10.60 -13.20
N ARG A 503 26.74 -11.22 -13.56
CA ARG A 503 28.04 -10.95 -12.95
C ARG A 503 28.96 -10.38 -14.02
N LEU A 504 29.05 -9.06 -14.07
CA LEU A 504 29.79 -8.34 -15.10
C LEU A 504 31.25 -8.21 -14.67
N ASP A 505 32.19 -8.52 -15.56
CA ASP A 505 33.60 -8.23 -15.31
C ASP A 505 33.86 -6.75 -15.63
N ARG A 506 34.34 -5.99 -14.64
CA ARG A 506 34.65 -4.56 -14.80
C ARG A 506 35.67 -4.32 -15.91
N ALA A 507 36.63 -5.24 -16.11
CA ALA A 507 37.64 -5.13 -17.17
C ALA A 507 37.07 -5.41 -18.57
N ALA A 508 35.95 -6.15 -18.66
CA ALA A 508 35.29 -6.47 -19.92
C ALA A 508 34.24 -5.41 -20.33
N LEU A 509 33.95 -4.43 -19.47
CA LEU A 509 33.06 -3.32 -19.81
C LEU A 509 33.74 -2.42 -20.84
N THR A 510 33.00 -2.14 -21.91
CA THR A 510 33.41 -1.17 -22.92
C THR A 510 32.79 0.18 -22.63
N THR A 511 33.26 1.24 -23.26
CA THR A 511 32.67 2.58 -23.11
C THR A 511 32.03 3.01 -24.42
N ALA A 512 30.76 3.44 -24.39
CA ALA A 512 30.08 4.09 -25.51
C ALA A 512 29.66 5.50 -25.06
N GLU A 513 30.06 6.52 -25.81
CA GLU A 513 29.79 7.94 -25.49
C GLU A 513 30.18 8.36 -24.05
N GLY A 514 31.26 7.77 -23.52
CA GLY A 514 31.75 8.05 -22.16
C GLY A 514 31.06 7.24 -21.04
N ARG A 515 30.16 6.30 -21.38
CA ARG A 515 29.46 5.46 -20.39
C ARG A 515 29.78 3.98 -20.49
N PRO A 516 29.78 3.25 -19.36
CA PRO A 516 30.02 1.81 -19.36
C PRO A 516 28.87 1.06 -20.04
N VAL A 517 29.22 0.20 -21.00
CA VAL A 517 28.30 -0.70 -21.70
C VAL A 517 28.84 -2.13 -21.65
N ALA A 518 27.95 -3.08 -21.34
CA ALA A 518 28.24 -4.49 -21.33
C ALA A 518 27.81 -5.13 -22.65
N ARG A 519 28.67 -5.97 -23.23
CA ARG A 519 28.29 -6.84 -24.35
C ARG A 519 27.67 -8.12 -23.80
N LEU A 520 26.37 -8.27 -23.96
CA LEU A 520 25.60 -9.42 -23.47
C LEU A 520 25.04 -10.21 -24.64
N ARG A 521 25.11 -11.53 -24.55
CA ARG A 521 24.48 -12.42 -25.54
C ARG A 521 23.07 -12.75 -25.08
N LEU A 522 22.08 -12.16 -25.75
CA LEU A 522 20.66 -12.21 -25.36
C LEU A 522 19.85 -12.74 -26.55
N GLY A 523 19.13 -13.85 -26.36
CA GLY A 523 18.31 -14.45 -27.42
C GLY A 523 19.10 -14.92 -28.65
N GLY A 524 20.37 -15.30 -28.47
CA GLY A 524 21.26 -15.79 -29.55
C GLY A 524 22.05 -14.70 -30.29
N ALA A 525 21.80 -13.41 -30.04
CA ALA A 525 22.55 -12.29 -30.63
C ALA A 525 23.36 -11.53 -29.56
N GLU A 526 24.48 -10.93 -29.97
CA GLU A 526 25.20 -9.97 -29.11
C GLU A 526 24.48 -8.62 -29.12
N ALA A 527 24.24 -8.08 -27.93
CA ALA A 527 23.63 -6.78 -27.71
C ALA A 527 24.50 -5.94 -26.77
N LEU A 528 24.64 -4.66 -27.08
CA LEU A 528 25.23 -3.67 -26.18
C LEU A 528 24.16 -3.19 -25.21
N VAL A 529 24.40 -3.35 -23.92
CA VAL A 529 23.48 -2.96 -22.85
C VAL A 529 24.15 -1.92 -21.95
N PRO A 530 23.55 -0.74 -21.74
CA PRO A 530 24.08 0.26 -20.83
C PRO A 530 24.12 -0.27 -19.40
N VAL A 531 25.23 -0.01 -18.71
CA VAL A 531 25.40 -0.35 -17.29
C VAL A 531 25.25 0.93 -16.47
N VAL A 532 24.29 0.93 -15.54
CA VAL A 532 24.03 2.09 -14.69
C VAL A 532 23.97 1.65 -13.24
N SER A 533 24.65 2.39 -12.37
CA SER A 533 24.71 2.17 -10.93
C SER A 533 23.41 2.57 -10.26
N LEU A 534 22.83 1.65 -9.48
CA LEU A 534 21.66 1.96 -8.66
C LEU A 534 21.97 3.02 -7.60
N ALA A 535 23.16 2.96 -6.98
CA ALA A 535 23.57 3.94 -5.98
C ALA A 535 23.58 5.35 -6.59
N ALA A 536 24.17 5.52 -7.78
CA ALA A 536 24.17 6.80 -8.49
C ALA A 536 22.75 7.27 -8.86
N LEU A 537 21.87 6.37 -9.32
CA LEU A 537 20.49 6.72 -9.65
C LEU A 537 19.70 7.26 -8.46
N LEU A 538 19.99 6.73 -7.27
CA LEU A 538 19.39 7.14 -6.00
C LEU A 538 20.14 8.29 -5.32
N GLY A 539 21.15 8.88 -5.98
CA GLY A 539 21.94 10.01 -5.44
C GLY A 539 22.86 9.63 -4.27
N ARG A 540 23.29 8.37 -4.20
CA ARG A 540 24.14 7.83 -3.14
C ARG A 540 25.59 7.68 -3.59
N SER A 541 26.49 7.64 -2.61
CA SER A 541 27.91 7.38 -2.84
C SER A 541 28.10 5.99 -3.43
N GLU A 542 28.92 5.89 -4.47
CA GLU A 542 29.29 4.61 -5.06
C GLU A 542 30.43 4.00 -4.25
N GLU A 543 30.28 2.75 -3.84
CA GLU A 543 31.42 1.97 -3.40
C GLU A 543 32.10 1.36 -4.63
N THR A 544 33.41 1.56 -4.76
CA THR A 544 34.19 0.91 -5.81
C THR A 544 34.27 -0.59 -5.54
N VAL A 545 33.46 -1.37 -6.24
CA VAL A 545 33.58 -2.83 -6.26
C VAL A 545 34.80 -3.21 -7.12
N GLU A 546 35.78 -3.90 -6.52
CA GLU A 546 36.90 -4.50 -7.24
C GLU A 546 36.49 -5.83 -7.89
N GLY A 547 36.90 -6.04 -9.15
CA GLY A 547 36.61 -7.27 -9.88
C GLY A 547 35.24 -7.31 -10.54
N HIS A 548 34.31 -8.12 -10.01
CA HIS A 548 33.03 -8.37 -10.65
C HIS A 548 31.93 -7.47 -10.08
N ILE A 549 31.14 -6.88 -10.97
CA ILE A 549 30.00 -6.02 -10.64
C ILE A 549 28.72 -6.88 -10.72
N PRO A 550 28.03 -7.13 -9.60
CA PRO A 550 26.72 -7.75 -9.64
C PRO A 550 25.73 -6.78 -10.27
N ALA A 551 24.90 -7.27 -11.18
CA ALA A 551 23.91 -6.45 -11.86
C ALA A 551 22.61 -7.21 -12.12
N VAL A 552 21.52 -6.48 -12.29
CA VAL A 552 20.21 -7.02 -12.67
C VAL A 552 19.84 -6.48 -14.04
N LEU A 553 19.45 -7.34 -14.97
CA LEU A 553 18.98 -6.90 -16.28
C LEU A 553 17.52 -6.43 -16.18
N LEU A 554 17.25 -5.17 -16.48
CA LEU A 554 15.90 -4.64 -16.68
C LEU A 554 15.63 -4.54 -18.18
N ALA A 555 14.43 -4.96 -18.60
CA ALA A 555 14.02 -4.87 -20.00
C ALA A 555 12.54 -4.51 -20.16
N ARG A 556 12.23 -3.61 -21.09
CA ARG A 556 10.86 -3.27 -21.50
C ARG A 556 10.82 -3.12 -23.01
N GLY A 557 10.09 -4.01 -23.69
CA GLY A 557 10.06 -4.05 -25.16
C GLY A 557 11.47 -4.28 -25.74
N GLY A 558 11.99 -3.29 -26.46
CA GLY A 558 13.36 -3.26 -26.99
C GLY A 558 14.39 -2.60 -26.07
N ALA A 559 13.97 -1.81 -25.08
CA ALA A 559 14.87 -1.13 -24.16
C ALA A 559 15.44 -2.09 -23.11
N ARG A 560 16.75 -1.97 -22.84
CA ARG A 560 17.49 -2.82 -21.90
C ARG A 560 18.46 -1.99 -21.06
N LEU A 561 18.60 -2.34 -19.79
CA LEU A 561 19.50 -1.69 -18.84
C LEU A 561 20.08 -2.74 -17.88
N ALA A 562 21.40 -2.75 -17.70
CA ALA A 562 22.05 -3.52 -16.65
C ALA A 562 22.20 -2.62 -15.42
N LEU A 563 21.41 -2.89 -14.39
CA LEU A 563 21.41 -2.15 -13.14
C LEU A 563 22.49 -2.72 -12.22
N ALA A 564 23.62 -2.02 -12.08
CA ALA A 564 24.71 -2.40 -11.20
C ALA A 564 24.38 -2.11 -9.73
N VAL A 565 24.68 -3.07 -8.86
CA VAL A 565 24.40 -3.03 -7.41
C VAL A 565 25.67 -3.38 -6.62
N SER A 566 25.70 -3.11 -5.32
CA SER A 566 26.79 -3.52 -4.43
C SER A 566 26.74 -5.03 -4.18
N ALA A 567 25.55 -5.57 -3.90
CA ALA A 567 25.32 -7.00 -3.69
C ALA A 567 23.91 -7.44 -4.10
N LEU A 568 23.78 -8.73 -4.41
CA LEU A 568 22.48 -9.41 -4.56
C LEU A 568 22.28 -10.26 -3.31
N CYS A 569 21.23 -10.01 -2.55
CA CYS A 569 21.03 -10.64 -1.25
C CYS A 569 20.23 -11.94 -1.36
N ASP A 570 18.93 -11.82 -1.66
CA ASP A 570 17.98 -12.94 -1.65
C ASP A 570 16.69 -12.55 -2.38
N ALA A 571 15.82 -13.50 -2.72
CA ALA A 571 14.49 -13.24 -3.25
C ALA A 571 13.42 -13.71 -2.26
N ARG A 572 12.58 -12.79 -1.78
CA ARG A 572 11.61 -13.07 -0.71
C ARG A 572 10.20 -12.63 -1.06
N SER A 573 9.21 -13.34 -0.53
CA SER A 573 7.80 -12.96 -0.65
C SER A 573 7.42 -12.03 0.53
N LEU A 574 7.43 -10.72 0.26
CA LEU A 574 7.31 -9.66 1.27
C LEU A 574 6.05 -8.82 1.08
N VAL A 575 5.44 -8.38 2.19
CA VAL A 575 4.34 -7.40 2.12
C VAL A 575 4.93 -6.05 1.79
N VAL A 576 4.43 -5.42 0.74
CA VAL A 576 4.83 -4.07 0.34
C VAL A 576 3.72 -3.12 0.73
N THR A 577 4.03 -2.19 1.63
CA THR A 577 3.11 -1.13 2.06
C THR A 577 3.47 0.17 1.35
N GLU A 578 2.45 0.99 1.07
CA GLU A 578 2.67 2.34 0.57
C GLU A 578 3.46 3.17 1.58
N VAL A 579 4.30 4.05 1.07
CA VAL A 579 5.14 4.95 1.87
C VAL A 579 4.92 6.35 1.36
N ASP A 580 4.10 7.10 2.08
CA ASP A 580 3.99 8.55 1.94
C ASP A 580 4.90 9.21 2.97
N ALA A 581 6.17 9.41 2.61
CA ALA A 581 7.16 10.05 3.45
C ALA A 581 7.91 11.16 2.67
N PRO A 582 8.16 12.34 3.27
CA PRO A 582 8.95 13.39 2.65
C PRO A 582 10.35 12.89 2.24
N GLY A 583 10.76 13.17 1.01
CA GLY A 583 12.06 12.75 0.48
C GLY A 583 12.08 11.39 -0.24
N VAL A 584 10.96 10.66 -0.26
CA VAL A 584 10.80 9.47 -1.10
C VAL A 584 10.34 9.88 -2.50
N ASP A 585 11.14 9.57 -3.52
CA ASP A 585 10.77 9.80 -4.91
C ASP A 585 9.73 8.76 -5.36
N ALA A 586 8.46 9.16 -5.42
CA ALA A 586 7.34 8.32 -5.83
C ALA A 586 7.49 7.77 -7.27
N ALA A 587 8.35 8.37 -8.11
CA ALA A 587 8.65 7.81 -9.42
C ALA A 587 9.58 6.60 -9.33
N LEU A 588 10.43 6.51 -8.30
CA LEU A 588 11.46 5.48 -8.11
C LEU A 588 11.11 4.43 -7.06
N VAL A 589 10.21 4.73 -6.13
CA VAL A 589 9.85 3.87 -5.00
C VAL A 589 8.38 3.48 -5.08
N SER A 590 8.10 2.18 -4.96
CA SER A 590 6.77 1.58 -4.93
C SER A 590 6.21 1.47 -3.51
N GLY A 591 7.05 1.51 -2.49
CA GLY A 591 6.66 1.33 -1.10
C GLY A 591 7.82 0.86 -0.22
N ALA A 592 7.51 0.27 0.92
CA ALA A 592 8.47 -0.36 1.82
C ALA A 592 8.02 -1.76 2.22
N ALA A 593 9.00 -2.60 2.56
CA ALA A 593 8.79 -3.93 3.09
C ALA A 593 9.57 -4.09 4.40
N LEU A 594 8.93 -4.71 5.38
CA LEU A 594 9.58 -5.09 6.63
C LEU A 594 10.39 -6.38 6.43
N LEU A 595 11.67 -6.31 6.77
CA LEU A 595 12.60 -7.45 6.83
C LEU A 595 12.59 -8.08 8.22
N GLU A 596 13.36 -9.16 8.40
CA GLU A 596 13.57 -9.76 9.72
C GLU A 596 14.32 -8.78 10.64
N GLY A 597 13.93 -8.69 11.92
CA GLY A 597 14.60 -7.86 12.92
C GLY A 597 14.29 -6.37 12.85
N ASP A 598 13.06 -5.99 12.46
CA ASP A 598 12.55 -4.61 12.35
C ASP A 598 13.25 -3.71 11.31
N ALA A 599 14.16 -4.25 10.49
CA ALA A 599 14.76 -3.52 9.38
C ALA A 599 13.76 -3.28 8.25
N VAL A 600 13.82 -2.10 7.61
CA VAL A 600 12.90 -1.72 6.52
C VAL A 600 13.68 -1.58 5.21
N ALA A 601 13.20 -2.25 4.15
CA ALA A 601 13.71 -2.08 2.80
C ALA A 601 12.75 -1.24 1.95
N LEU A 602 13.27 -0.21 1.28
CA LEU A 602 12.51 0.51 0.26
C LEU A 602 12.38 -0.37 -0.98
N VAL A 603 11.15 -0.53 -1.46
CA VAL A 603 10.83 -1.32 -2.65
C VAL A 603 10.80 -0.39 -3.86
N LEU A 604 11.68 -0.62 -4.81
CA LEU A 604 11.88 0.19 -6.02
C LEU A 604 10.82 -0.09 -7.08
N ARG A 605 10.54 0.91 -7.92
CA ARG A 605 9.73 0.80 -9.14
C ARG A 605 10.60 0.42 -10.34
N PRO A 606 10.47 -0.80 -10.91
CA PRO A 606 11.28 -1.20 -12.06
C PRO A 606 11.17 -0.25 -13.26
N ASP A 607 9.94 0.23 -13.57
CA ASP A 607 9.70 1.21 -14.64
C ASP A 607 10.43 2.54 -14.40
N GLY A 608 10.30 3.10 -13.20
CA GLY A 608 10.96 4.36 -12.84
C GLY A 608 12.48 4.27 -12.88
N ILE A 609 13.03 3.15 -12.40
CA ILE A 609 14.47 2.88 -12.44
C ILE A 609 14.95 2.73 -13.89
N LEU A 610 14.21 2.00 -14.74
CA LEU A 610 14.54 1.86 -16.16
C LEU A 610 14.48 3.22 -16.87
N ASP A 611 13.42 4.00 -16.69
CA ASP A 611 13.22 5.29 -17.36
C ASP A 611 14.25 6.34 -16.92
N ARG A 612 14.61 6.38 -15.64
CA ARG A 612 15.69 7.25 -15.15
C ARG A 612 17.05 6.75 -15.62
N GLY A 613 17.30 5.45 -15.59
CA GLY A 613 18.54 4.84 -16.06
C GLY A 613 18.81 5.06 -17.55
N LEU A 614 17.78 4.94 -18.40
CA LEU A 614 17.91 5.21 -19.83
C LEU A 614 18.09 6.70 -20.12
N ARG A 615 17.36 7.59 -19.43
CA ARG A 615 17.59 9.05 -19.54
C ARG A 615 19.00 9.42 -19.15
N GLU A 616 19.48 8.86 -18.04
CA GLU A 616 20.85 9.08 -17.60
C GLU A 616 21.82 8.51 -18.64
N ALA A 617 21.57 7.32 -19.20
CA ALA A 617 22.39 6.72 -20.26
C ALA A 617 22.42 7.51 -21.58
N LEU A 618 21.45 8.40 -21.83
CA LEU A 618 21.32 9.22 -23.04
C LEU A 618 21.77 10.68 -22.87
N ARG A 619 22.10 11.14 -21.65
CA ARG A 619 22.54 12.53 -21.42
C ARG A 619 23.92 12.79 -22.04
N PRO A 620 24.15 13.88 -22.79
CA PRO A 620 25.49 14.20 -23.32
C PRO A 620 26.51 14.41 -22.19
N ALA A 621 27.69 13.78 -22.31
CA ALA A 621 28.77 13.88 -21.33
C ALA A 621 29.23 15.33 -21.07
N ALA A 622 29.02 16.24 -22.02
CA ALA A 622 29.38 17.66 -21.91
C ALA A 622 28.49 18.48 -20.96
N THR A 623 27.38 17.92 -20.47
CA THR A 623 26.45 18.57 -19.53
C THR A 623 26.32 17.84 -18.20
N ALA A 624 27.16 16.83 -17.94
CA ALA A 624 27.28 16.29 -16.60
C ALA A 624 27.81 17.42 -15.69
N PRO A 625 27.08 17.84 -14.65
CA PRO A 625 27.72 18.58 -13.58
C PRO A 625 28.92 17.74 -13.12
N PRO A 626 30.06 18.36 -12.78
CA PRO A 626 31.18 17.62 -12.18
C PRO A 626 30.62 16.74 -11.05
N PRO A 627 31.16 15.52 -10.84
CA PRO A 627 30.71 14.65 -9.76
C PRO A 627 30.57 15.51 -8.52
N ALA A 628 29.34 15.62 -8.02
CA ALA A 628 29.10 16.35 -6.79
C ALA A 628 30.09 15.79 -5.78
N PRO A 629 30.89 16.63 -5.09
CA PRO A 629 31.85 16.12 -4.12
C PRO A 629 31.06 15.19 -3.20
N GLU A 630 31.60 13.97 -2.99
CA GLU A 630 31.03 13.00 -2.05
C GLU A 630 30.55 13.77 -0.83
N ARG A 631 29.22 13.83 -0.63
CA ARG A 631 28.68 14.46 0.57
C ARG A 631 29.07 13.54 1.71
N ARG A 632 30.26 13.81 2.26
CA ARG A 632 30.79 13.18 3.45
C ARG A 632 29.69 13.21 4.49
N GLN A 633 29.30 12.03 4.97
CA GLN A 633 28.28 11.93 6.01
C GLN A 633 28.74 12.78 7.20
N ARG A 634 28.06 13.90 7.41
CA ARG A 634 28.43 14.90 8.41
C ARG A 634 28.34 14.27 9.79
N HIS A 635 29.35 14.51 10.61
CA HIS A 635 29.50 13.91 11.93
C HIS A 635 29.16 14.94 13.02
N VAL A 636 28.13 14.65 13.82
CA VAL A 636 27.67 15.49 14.92
C VAL A 636 28.06 14.85 16.26
N LEU A 637 28.66 15.65 17.15
CA LEU A 637 28.92 15.25 18.53
C LEU A 637 27.80 15.79 19.41
N VAL A 638 27.07 14.89 20.08
CA VAL A 638 25.98 15.24 21.01
C VAL A 638 26.49 15.10 22.44
N VAL A 639 26.38 16.18 23.21
CA VAL A 639 26.86 16.29 24.59
C VAL A 639 25.69 16.66 25.49
N ASP A 640 25.18 15.69 26.24
CA ASP A 640 24.03 15.87 27.13
C ASP A 640 24.18 14.85 28.28
N ASP A 641 23.90 15.26 29.53
CA ASP A 641 24.09 14.39 30.70
C ASP A 641 22.92 13.41 30.90
N SER A 642 21.75 13.71 30.32
CA SER A 642 20.54 12.91 30.36
C SER A 642 20.54 11.83 29.29
N ILE A 643 20.53 10.57 29.76
CA ILE A 643 20.49 9.38 28.88
C ILE A 643 19.30 9.42 27.92
N THR A 644 18.13 9.87 28.39
CA THR A 644 16.91 9.92 27.58
C THR A 644 17.00 10.98 26.48
N THR A 645 17.50 12.18 26.81
CA THR A 645 17.64 13.28 25.85
C THR A 645 18.67 12.93 24.78
N ARG A 646 19.83 12.45 25.21
CA ARG A 646 20.93 12.02 24.34
C ARG A 646 20.53 10.90 23.37
N THR A 647 19.68 9.95 23.81
CA THR A 647 19.19 8.86 22.96
C THR A 647 18.16 9.36 21.94
N LEU A 648 17.30 10.30 22.34
CA LEU A 648 16.33 10.93 21.45
C LEU A 648 17.02 11.76 20.36
N GLU A 649 17.98 12.60 20.74
CA GLU A 649 18.77 13.43 19.82
C GLU A 649 19.54 12.56 18.81
N ARG A 650 20.16 11.47 19.28
CA ARG A 650 20.79 10.49 18.39
C ARG A 650 19.81 9.93 17.37
N SER A 651 18.65 9.47 17.80
CA SER A 651 17.63 8.89 16.91
C SER A 651 17.18 9.89 15.83
N ILE A 652 16.95 11.15 16.22
CA ILE A 652 16.56 12.23 15.31
C ILE A 652 17.66 12.52 14.27
N LEU A 653 18.92 12.62 14.72
CA LEU A 653 20.05 12.96 13.86
C LEU A 653 20.43 11.80 12.93
N GLU A 654 20.41 10.56 13.41
CA GLU A 654 20.64 9.38 12.58
C GLU A 654 19.54 9.23 11.52
N ALA A 655 18.27 9.46 11.89
CA ALA A 655 17.15 9.52 10.92
C ALA A 655 17.31 10.66 9.90
N GLY A 656 17.96 11.77 10.30
CA GLY A 656 18.36 12.88 9.42
C GLY A 656 19.59 12.60 8.55
N GLY A 657 20.20 11.42 8.65
CA GLY A 657 21.35 11.00 7.84
C GLY A 657 22.73 11.39 8.39
N TYR A 658 22.81 11.94 9.60
CA TYR A 658 24.08 12.31 10.24
C TYR A 658 24.73 11.12 10.94
N ARG A 659 26.07 11.10 10.98
CA ARG A 659 26.80 10.22 11.91
C ARG A 659 26.80 10.90 13.27
N VAL A 660 26.59 10.14 14.36
CA VAL A 660 26.48 10.72 15.72
C VAL A 660 27.46 10.05 16.67
N THR A 661 28.22 10.86 17.42
CA THR A 661 28.98 10.42 18.61
C THR A 661 28.37 11.06 19.85
N LEU A 662 28.37 10.34 20.97
CA LEU A 662 27.77 10.75 22.22
C LEU A 662 28.84 11.03 23.28
N ALA A 663 28.65 12.08 24.06
CA ALA A 663 29.42 12.37 25.27
C ALA A 663 28.47 12.73 26.42
N VAL A 664 28.87 12.41 27.66
CA VAL A 664 28.05 12.64 28.86
C VAL A 664 28.27 14.01 29.49
N ASP A 665 29.38 14.68 29.17
CA ASP A 665 29.67 16.05 29.60
C ASP A 665 30.78 16.71 28.75
N GLY A 666 31.06 17.99 29.03
CA GLY A 666 32.05 18.77 28.30
C GLY A 666 33.49 18.24 28.40
N VAL A 667 33.86 17.52 29.47
CA VAL A 667 35.21 16.97 29.59
C VAL A 667 35.40 15.79 28.64
N GLU A 668 34.42 14.88 28.58
CA GLU A 668 34.44 13.77 27.63
C GLU A 668 34.39 14.28 26.18
N ALA A 669 33.51 15.25 25.90
CA ALA A 669 33.39 15.86 24.59
C ALA A 669 34.71 16.47 24.10
N LEU A 670 35.39 17.24 24.95
CA LEU A 670 36.67 17.86 24.61
C LEU A 670 37.77 16.83 24.36
N ASN A 671 37.79 15.72 25.11
CA ASN A 671 38.72 14.64 24.87
C ASN A 671 38.46 13.97 23.51
N SER A 672 37.21 13.65 23.19
CA SER A 672 36.82 13.08 21.90
C SER A 672 37.16 14.00 20.72
N LEU A 673 37.02 15.32 20.89
CA LEU A 673 37.41 16.31 19.85
C LEU A 673 38.93 16.37 19.62
N ARG A 674 39.73 15.97 20.61
CA ARG A 674 41.20 15.97 20.54
C ARG A 674 41.79 14.61 20.13
N GLU A 675 40.97 13.58 20.00
CA GLU A 675 41.42 12.26 19.58
C GLU A 675 41.91 12.29 18.12
N PRO A 676 43.15 11.85 17.84
CA PRO A 676 43.68 11.82 16.48
C PRO A 676 42.82 10.98 15.55
N GLY A 677 42.33 11.57 14.46
CA GLY A 677 41.53 10.87 13.43
C GLY A 677 40.01 10.99 13.59
N VAL A 678 39.53 11.61 14.68
CA VAL A 678 38.11 11.92 14.84
C VAL A 678 37.83 13.33 14.30
N SER A 679 37.15 13.42 13.17
CA SER A 679 36.66 14.69 12.63
C SER A 679 35.18 14.85 12.96
N VAL A 680 34.83 15.88 13.73
CA VAL A 680 33.46 16.30 14.01
C VAL A 680 33.16 17.54 13.17
N ASP A 681 31.98 17.61 12.56
CA ASP A 681 31.53 18.76 11.76
C ASP A 681 30.70 19.75 12.60
N LEU A 682 30.04 19.30 13.68
CA LEU A 682 29.23 20.14 14.57
C LEU A 682 29.11 19.54 15.98
N VAL A 683 29.04 20.40 17.01
CA VAL A 683 28.75 20.00 18.39
C VAL A 683 27.36 20.50 18.80
N LEU A 684 26.54 19.61 19.32
CA LEU A 684 25.27 19.91 19.98
C LEU A 684 25.48 19.67 21.47
N ALA A 685 25.44 20.71 22.30
CA ALA A 685 25.79 20.62 23.71
C ALA A 685 24.68 21.19 24.62
N ASP A 686 24.31 20.44 25.64
CA ASP A 686 23.50 20.96 26.74
C ASP A 686 24.27 22.04 27.51
N VAL A 687 23.55 23.05 27.97
CA VAL A 687 24.12 24.09 28.83
C VAL A 687 24.39 23.53 30.22
N GLU A 688 23.45 22.80 30.81
CA GLU A 688 23.56 22.35 32.21
C GLU A 688 24.13 20.93 32.29
N MET A 689 25.46 20.80 32.45
CA MET A 689 26.13 19.48 32.54
C MET A 689 27.11 19.42 33.72
N PRO A 690 27.34 18.23 34.31
CA PRO A 690 28.31 18.03 35.39
C PRO A 690 29.75 18.14 34.90
N ARG A 691 30.68 18.48 35.81
CA ARG A 691 32.14 18.68 35.56
C ARG A 691 32.50 19.86 34.66
N MET A 692 31.93 19.93 33.46
CA MET A 692 32.10 21.02 32.51
C MET A 692 30.76 21.24 31.79
N ASP A 693 30.24 22.45 31.93
CA ASP A 693 28.99 22.90 31.35
C ASP A 693 29.15 23.28 29.86
N GLY A 694 28.04 23.50 29.15
CA GLY A 694 28.07 23.81 27.72
C GLY A 694 28.84 25.10 27.40
N PHE A 695 28.82 26.08 28.30
CA PHE A 695 29.60 27.31 28.16
C PHE A 695 31.10 27.07 28.34
N GLY A 696 31.51 26.30 29.34
CA GLY A 696 32.91 25.92 29.55
C GLY A 696 33.46 25.07 28.40
N LEU A 697 32.65 24.19 27.82
CA LEU A 697 33.01 23.45 26.61
C LEU A 697 33.22 24.40 25.42
N LEU A 698 32.32 25.35 25.20
CA LEU A 698 32.43 26.34 24.13
C LEU A 698 33.70 27.21 24.29
N GLU A 699 33.97 27.70 25.50
CA GLU A 699 35.20 28.45 25.80
C GLU A 699 36.46 27.62 25.50
N ALA A 700 36.47 26.35 25.89
CA ALA A 700 37.59 25.44 25.63
C ALA A 700 37.79 25.14 24.14
N ILE A 701 36.71 24.97 23.37
CA ILE A 701 36.74 24.80 21.91
C ILE A 701 37.29 26.06 21.23
N ARG A 702 36.87 27.25 21.66
CA ARG A 702 37.31 28.53 21.08
C ARG A 702 38.76 28.88 21.45
N ALA A 703 39.23 28.46 22.62
CA ALA A 703 40.62 28.62 23.05
C ALA A 703 41.61 27.71 22.31
N ASP A 704 41.12 26.61 21.70
CA ASP A 704 41.93 25.66 20.96
C ASP A 704 42.02 26.06 19.47
N PRO A 705 43.19 26.43 18.94
CA PRO A 705 43.32 26.87 17.55
C PRO A 705 42.80 25.86 16.53
N ALA A 706 42.90 24.56 16.82
CA ALA A 706 42.44 23.48 15.93
C ALA A 706 40.92 23.29 15.92
N LEU A 707 40.23 23.67 17.01
CA LEU A 707 38.79 23.49 17.18
C LEU A 707 38.01 24.80 17.08
N SER A 708 38.69 25.95 17.08
CA SER A 708 38.07 27.27 17.10
C SER A 708 37.07 27.54 15.97
N GLY A 709 37.18 26.85 14.83
CA GLY A 709 36.23 26.94 13.70
C GLY A 709 35.03 25.99 13.76
N LEU A 710 34.96 25.09 14.75
CA LEU A 710 33.89 24.10 14.87
C LEU A 710 32.57 24.77 15.30
N PRO A 711 31.46 24.59 14.56
CA PRO A 711 30.18 25.14 14.97
C PRO A 711 29.64 24.41 16.21
N VAL A 712 29.12 25.19 17.16
CA VAL A 712 28.58 24.69 18.42
C VAL A 712 27.16 25.24 18.60
N ILE A 713 26.19 24.35 18.77
CA ILE A 713 24.81 24.68 19.11
C ILE A 713 24.62 24.38 20.60
N LEU A 714 24.14 25.37 21.36
CA LEU A 714 23.80 25.21 22.77
C LEU A 714 22.31 24.90 22.95
N MET A 715 22.01 23.91 23.78
CA MET A 715 20.64 23.52 24.15
C MET A 715 20.35 23.91 25.58
N THR A 716 19.23 24.59 25.83
CA THR A 716 18.84 25.05 27.18
C THR A 716 17.47 24.55 27.61
N SER A 717 17.26 24.36 28.91
CA SER A 717 15.96 24.07 29.50
C SER A 717 15.08 25.32 29.70
N ARG A 718 15.65 26.53 29.65
CA ARG A 718 14.98 27.82 29.93
C ARG A 718 15.33 28.90 28.90
N ASP A 719 14.31 29.63 28.41
CA ASP A 719 14.45 30.89 27.66
C ASP A 719 14.87 32.05 28.57
N SER A 720 16.08 31.94 29.13
CA SER A 720 16.72 32.98 29.91
C SER A 720 17.46 33.92 28.93
N PRO A 721 17.05 35.19 28.76
CA PRO A 721 17.70 36.12 27.83
C PRO A 721 19.20 36.33 28.12
N GLY A 722 19.63 36.10 29.36
CA GLY A 722 21.03 36.22 29.77
C GLY A 722 21.90 35.08 29.24
N ASP A 723 21.38 33.86 29.15
CA ASP A 723 22.14 32.69 28.67
C ASP A 723 22.33 32.71 27.15
N VAL A 724 21.34 33.23 26.42
CA VAL A 724 21.42 33.48 24.98
C VAL A 724 22.51 34.53 24.68
N GLN A 725 22.49 35.66 25.40
CA GLN A 725 23.46 36.73 25.23
C GLN A 725 24.88 36.24 25.53
N ARG A 726 25.06 35.49 26.62
CA ARG A 726 26.35 34.89 27.00
C ARG A 726 26.83 33.88 25.97
N GLY A 727 25.97 33.01 25.44
CA GLY A 727 26.32 32.05 24.39
C GLY A 727 26.78 32.72 23.09
N MET A 728 26.11 33.82 22.69
CA MET A 728 26.49 34.60 21.52
C MET A 728 27.84 35.32 21.71
N GLU A 729 28.09 35.92 22.88
CA GLU A 729 29.37 36.56 23.21
C GLU A 729 30.55 35.58 23.20
N LEU A 730 30.31 34.33 23.60
CA LEU A 730 31.28 33.23 23.55
C LEU A 730 31.43 32.60 22.16
N GLY A 731 30.63 33.03 21.18
CA GLY A 731 30.71 32.58 19.79
C GLY A 731 30.01 31.25 19.50
N ALA A 732 28.88 30.97 20.16
CA ALA A 732 27.98 29.88 19.76
C ALA A 732 27.40 30.16 18.36
N SER A 733 27.18 29.10 17.57
CA SER A 733 26.67 29.20 16.21
C SER A 733 25.15 29.25 16.14
N ALA A 734 24.48 28.61 17.09
CA ALA A 734 23.03 28.69 17.27
C ALA A 734 22.65 28.33 18.72
N TYR A 735 21.40 28.64 19.09
CA TYR A 735 20.84 28.37 20.40
C TYR A 735 19.45 27.75 20.23
N LEU A 736 19.19 26.63 20.90
CA LEU A 736 17.93 25.90 20.80
C LEU A 736 17.33 25.64 22.19
N THR A 737 16.01 25.73 22.29
CA THR A 737 15.30 25.46 23.53
C THR A 737 14.87 23.99 23.59
N LYS A 738 15.01 23.36 24.75
CA LYS A 738 14.57 21.98 25.01
C LYS A 738 13.05 21.87 25.20
N GLN A 739 12.34 22.98 25.31
CA GLN A 739 10.88 22.99 25.54
C GLN A 739 10.14 22.70 24.23
N GLY A 740 9.36 21.61 24.21
CA GLY A 740 8.55 21.20 23.05
C GLY A 740 9.28 20.37 21.99
N PHE A 741 10.61 20.22 22.10
CA PHE A 741 11.51 19.42 21.24
C PHE A 741 11.05 19.38 19.76
N ASP A 742 11.19 20.52 19.07
CA ASP A 742 10.86 20.63 17.65
C ASP A 742 11.96 20.00 16.79
N GLN A 743 11.72 18.77 16.34
CA GLN A 743 12.60 18.01 15.47
C GLN A 743 12.95 18.76 14.17
N GLN A 744 12.00 19.50 13.59
CA GLN A 744 12.21 20.21 12.35
C GLN A 744 13.14 21.41 12.56
N ALA A 745 12.97 22.14 13.67
CA ALA A 745 13.83 23.25 14.04
C ALA A 745 15.29 22.81 14.28
N LEU A 746 15.50 21.68 14.97
CA LEU A 746 16.84 21.12 15.22
C LEU A 746 17.55 20.73 13.92
N LEU A 747 16.88 19.98 13.05
CA LEU A 747 17.46 19.56 11.77
C LEU A 747 17.71 20.75 10.83
N ALA A 748 16.83 21.75 10.84
CA ALA A 748 17.01 22.97 10.07
C ALA A 748 18.20 23.80 10.55
N ALA A 749 18.37 23.96 11.87
CA ALA A 749 19.50 24.68 12.45
C ALA A 749 20.85 24.01 12.12
N ILE A 750 20.90 22.68 12.19
CA ILE A 750 22.10 21.92 11.81
C ILE A 750 22.36 22.06 10.31
N GLY A 751 21.35 21.88 9.45
CA GLY A 751 21.50 21.99 8.00
C GLY A 751 21.89 23.38 7.49
N GLN A 752 21.69 24.44 8.27
CA GLN A 752 22.20 25.78 7.95
C GLN A 752 23.70 25.94 8.25
N LEU A 753 24.25 25.13 9.16
CA LEU A 753 25.63 25.25 9.63
C LEU A 753 26.59 24.27 8.93
N ILE A 754 26.11 23.12 8.44
CA ILE A 754 26.96 22.06 7.85
C ILE A 754 26.42 21.42 6.58
#